data_AF-A0A7V2M2D3-F1
#
_entry.id   AF-A0A7V2M2D3-F1
#
_cell.length_a   1.000
_cell.length_b   1.000
_cell.length_c   1.000
_cell.angle_alpha   90.00
_cell.angle_beta   90.00
_cell.angle_gamma   90.00
#
_symmetry.space_group_name_H-M   'P 1'
#
loop_
_entity.id
_entity.type
_entity.pdbx_description
1 polymer ?
#
loop_
_entity_poly.entity_id
_entity_poly.type
_entity_poly.pdbx_seq_one_letter_code
_entity_poly.pdbx_strand_id
1 'polypeptide(L)'
;MKKVYLYLLLVLMGSLGFACTIPAQNTPGIGITEPSSTRIETNQVQIETPLPTSQVSVSLVPNPTPSIVAGDQAFWEGDWEQALQAYTFALENSSEPEVKSAALLGLGRTRYKMGDYIGVLNALRPVVEEYPNTMVLADAYFEMAQTYSALNRYQEAADAYASYLSLNPGVIDSYIYEWKADSLMADCNYSSAISDYQKAIAAPRVGESLSIQVKIGKAYAALGDYTTAIVAYTDVFSRTTNDYIKAQTDYLLGQAYIPLGQTQSAYEHYLNAVENYPLAYDSYISLINLVEAGYPVSEFDRGLVDYFANQYSLSIAAFDRYLTNNTEKADIAIYYKGLAFLSLGDPQSAIDVWNELLELNPESDIIDKVIEEKVYVLWAYFDDYDNASQILLDFVESNPWHQRAPEFLYMAARIQERGGRLDRAAEIWGRVAPEYPTSEYANPAMFQAGLSFYRSANYEQALATFKSYAGNVSELEERARGNFWIAKSYQLLGNISSAQTTFEITANLDPTGYYSERARDILLDRQPFEPPLIYDLGVDNVSEQKEAEAWMREKFGLSSDIDLHSPNVLLKDQRLIRGTALWKLGEYELARLEFEDLRDEVKNDPVNSYRLANYLLELGLYRSAIFAARQVLNLAGMNDAETMNAPIYFNHVRFGTYYKNIIIPVAQAYDFHPLFLFSVIRQESLFEGFVHSSAGARGLMQIVPSTGATVALQADWPPDYSDEDLYRPKVNITLGADYLDSQRDYFNGDLFVALAAYNGGPGNAAVWESLSLEDPDLFVEIIRFDETRRYIRGIYEVFNIYRRLYERTP
;
A
#
# COMPACT_ATOMS: atom_id res chain seq x y z
N MET A 1 -15.48 -12.48 -13.41
CA MET A 1 -14.58 -12.43 -14.58
C MET A 1 -13.16 -12.11 -14.11
N LYS A 2 -12.37 -13.15 -13.82
CA LYS A 2 -10.90 -13.08 -13.56
C LYS A 2 -10.24 -14.20 -14.38
N LYS A 3 -10.42 -14.14 -15.69
CA LYS A 3 -9.68 -14.97 -16.65
C LYS A 3 -8.75 -14.03 -17.40
N VAL A 4 -7.53 -14.49 -17.66
CA VAL A 4 -6.40 -13.80 -18.33
C VAL A 4 -5.42 -13.07 -17.38
N TYR A 5 -4.77 -13.82 -16.49
CA TYR A 5 -3.42 -13.50 -15.96
C TYR A 5 -2.53 -14.75 -15.91
N LEU A 6 -2.73 -15.66 -16.85
CA LEU A 6 -2.08 -16.96 -16.85
C LEU A 6 -1.50 -17.26 -18.24
N TYR A 7 -0.52 -16.48 -18.71
CA TYR A 7 0.37 -16.88 -19.81
C TYR A 7 1.72 -16.13 -19.90
N LEU A 8 2.16 -15.40 -18.85
CA LEU A 8 3.43 -14.65 -18.88
C LEU A 8 4.34 -14.86 -17.66
N LEU A 9 4.20 -16.00 -16.98
CA LEU A 9 5.06 -16.43 -15.85
C LEU A 9 5.59 -17.86 -16.07
N LEU A 10 5.97 -18.17 -17.32
CA LEU A 10 6.31 -19.54 -17.77
C LEU A 10 7.72 -19.70 -18.37
N VAL A 11 8.68 -18.80 -18.10
CA VAL A 11 10.09 -18.98 -18.51
C VAL A 11 11.15 -18.56 -17.46
N LEU A 12 10.79 -18.12 -16.26
CA LEU A 12 11.80 -17.69 -15.27
C LEU A 12 11.65 -18.41 -13.92
N MET A 13 11.82 -19.73 -13.94
CA MET A 13 12.38 -20.53 -12.84
C MET A 13 12.40 -22.00 -13.28
N GLY A 14 13.58 -22.61 -13.31
CA GLY A 14 13.75 -24.03 -13.65
C GLY A 14 14.50 -24.32 -14.95
N SER A 15 15.75 -23.87 -15.07
CA SER A 15 16.83 -24.62 -15.73
C SER A 15 18.16 -23.89 -15.57
N LEU A 16 18.91 -24.27 -14.53
CA LEU A 16 20.37 -24.10 -14.50
C LEU A 16 20.98 -25.03 -15.56
N GLY A 17 21.15 -24.49 -16.76
CA GLY A 17 21.93 -25.09 -17.84
C GLY A 17 23.33 -24.47 -17.88
N PHE A 18 24.34 -25.26 -17.53
CA PHE A 18 25.77 -24.95 -17.53
C PHE A 18 26.26 -24.15 -18.76
N ALA A 19 26.90 -23.01 -18.51
CA ALA A 19 27.96 -22.48 -19.37
C ALA A 19 28.83 -21.44 -18.63
N CYS A 20 29.70 -21.88 -17.73
CA CYS A 20 30.85 -21.06 -17.29
C CYS A 20 32.14 -21.77 -17.69
N THR A 21 32.81 -21.20 -18.69
CA THR A 21 34.13 -21.63 -19.17
C THR A 21 35.23 -21.11 -18.24
N ILE A 22 36.13 -22.00 -17.83
CA ILE A 22 37.30 -21.73 -16.99
C ILE A 22 38.34 -20.87 -17.76
N PRO A 23 38.97 -19.85 -17.14
CA PRO A 23 39.97 -19.00 -17.80
C PRO A 23 41.37 -19.64 -17.83
N ALA A 24 42.12 -19.35 -18.89
CA ALA A 24 43.52 -19.76 -19.05
C ALA A 24 44.49 -18.77 -18.38
N GLN A 25 45.47 -19.33 -17.66
CA GLN A 25 46.59 -18.64 -16.99
C GLN A 25 47.72 -18.20 -17.94
N ASN A 26 48.52 -17.23 -17.43
CA ASN A 26 49.95 -16.91 -17.65
C ASN A 26 50.21 -15.49 -18.20
N THR A 27 51.18 -14.66 -17.78
CA THR A 27 52.27 -14.62 -16.76
C THR A 27 52.85 -13.17 -16.76
N PRO A 28 53.80 -12.78 -15.86
CA PRO A 28 53.98 -11.40 -15.38
C PRO A 28 55.11 -10.59 -16.05
N GLY A 29 55.08 -9.27 -15.87
CA GLY A 29 56.13 -8.33 -16.30
C GLY A 29 56.44 -7.24 -15.26
N ILE A 30 57.44 -7.53 -14.43
CA ILE A 30 58.57 -6.70 -13.94
C ILE A 30 58.35 -5.18 -13.75
N GLY A 31 58.60 -4.71 -12.51
CA GLY A 31 58.59 -3.30 -12.11
C GLY A 31 59.91 -2.55 -12.25
N ILE A 32 59.89 -1.26 -11.89
CA ILE A 32 61.07 -0.42 -11.62
C ILE A 32 60.69 0.66 -10.60
N THR A 33 61.59 0.92 -9.64
CA THR A 33 61.48 1.83 -8.49
C THR A 33 62.28 3.14 -8.64
N GLU A 34 61.79 4.18 -7.94
CA GLU A 34 62.51 5.28 -7.22
C GLU A 34 63.21 6.45 -7.96
N PRO A 35 63.59 7.59 -7.30
CA PRO A 35 63.01 8.29 -6.12
C PRO A 35 63.00 9.86 -6.20
N SER A 36 62.31 10.47 -5.20
CA SER A 36 62.46 11.79 -4.52
C SER A 36 62.92 13.09 -5.22
N SER A 37 62.26 14.21 -4.90
CA SER A 37 62.95 15.43 -4.41
C SER A 37 62.04 16.38 -3.63
N THR A 38 62.49 16.75 -2.44
CA THR A 38 61.96 17.75 -1.51
C THR A 38 62.28 19.18 -1.98
N ARG A 39 61.38 20.15 -1.74
CA ARG A 39 61.80 21.56 -1.55
C ARG A 39 60.88 22.31 -0.59
N ILE A 40 61.52 23.00 0.34
CA ILE A 40 61.00 23.89 1.38
C ILE A 40 61.08 25.33 0.86
N GLU A 41 60.08 26.17 1.13
CA GLU A 41 60.18 27.65 1.27
C GLU A 41 58.92 28.13 2.05
N THR A 42 59.02 28.38 3.36
CA THR A 42 59.22 29.67 4.09
C THR A 42 57.98 30.59 4.22
N ASN A 43 57.59 30.75 5.49
CA ASN A 43 56.58 31.62 6.11
C ASN A 43 56.46 33.07 5.58
N GLN A 44 55.24 33.61 5.62
CA GLN A 44 54.97 34.91 6.26
C GLN A 44 53.68 34.89 7.08
N VAL A 45 53.79 35.39 8.31
CA VAL A 45 52.73 35.54 9.31
C VAL A 45 52.14 36.93 9.19
N GLN A 46 50.81 37.05 9.20
CA GLN A 46 50.13 38.31 9.50
C GLN A 46 48.98 38.05 10.47
N ILE A 47 49.04 38.71 11.63
CA ILE A 47 48.05 38.69 12.71
C ILE A 47 47.30 40.03 12.62
N GLU A 48 45.98 40.00 12.44
CA GLU A 48 45.08 41.10 12.80
C GLU A 48 43.82 40.56 13.51
N THR A 49 43.43 41.29 14.54
CA THR A 49 42.51 40.98 15.67
C THR A 49 41.03 41.24 15.31
N PRO A 50 40.03 40.71 16.06
CA PRO A 50 38.67 40.46 15.57
C PRO A 50 37.64 41.54 15.95
N LEU A 51 36.54 41.62 15.18
CA LEU A 51 35.19 42.12 15.53
C LEU A 51 34.25 41.94 14.30
N PRO A 52 32.91 41.83 14.43
CA PRO A 52 32.04 41.27 15.47
C PRO A 52 31.24 40.05 14.96
N THR A 53 30.81 39.20 15.90
CA THR A 53 30.07 37.95 15.67
C THR A 53 28.70 38.19 15.02
N SER A 54 28.58 37.87 13.75
CA SER A 54 27.28 37.64 13.09
C SER A 54 26.94 36.17 13.28
N GLN A 55 25.78 35.87 13.87
CA GLN A 55 25.23 34.51 13.95
C GLN A 55 24.99 34.01 12.53
N VAL A 56 25.94 33.24 12.00
CA VAL A 56 25.80 32.46 10.78
C VAL A 56 25.19 31.13 11.19
N SER A 57 23.99 30.85 10.70
CA SER A 57 23.48 29.49 10.54
C SER A 57 24.48 28.72 9.69
N VAL A 58 25.17 27.75 10.27
CA VAL A 58 26.10 26.90 9.52
C VAL A 58 25.27 25.95 8.67
N SER A 59 24.91 26.38 7.47
CA SER A 59 24.58 25.45 6.39
C SER A 59 25.89 24.84 5.90
N LEU A 60 26.04 23.54 6.03
CA LEU A 60 27.20 22.79 5.50
C LEU A 60 27.04 22.49 3.99
N VAL A 61 26.08 23.11 3.30
CA VAL A 61 25.81 22.94 1.87
C VAL A 61 25.68 24.34 1.22
N PRO A 62 26.35 24.62 0.08
CA PRO A 62 25.98 25.76 -0.75
C PRO A 62 24.52 25.61 -1.17
N ASN A 63 23.70 26.65 -1.03
CA ASN A 63 22.30 26.60 -1.49
C ASN A 63 22.28 26.19 -2.98
N PRO A 64 21.58 25.11 -3.37
CA PRO A 64 21.59 24.62 -4.73
C PRO A 64 21.11 25.69 -5.71
N THR A 65 21.70 25.73 -6.89
CA THR A 65 21.31 26.71 -7.92
C THR A 65 19.87 26.45 -8.38
N PRO A 66 19.10 27.50 -8.76
CA PRO A 66 17.70 27.34 -9.15
C PRO A 66 17.44 26.30 -10.24
N SER A 67 18.40 26.07 -11.15
CA SER A 67 18.29 25.05 -12.20
C SER A 67 18.41 23.61 -11.69
N ILE A 68 19.20 23.36 -10.64
CA ILE A 68 19.27 22.02 -10.01
C ILE A 68 17.95 21.75 -9.28
N VAL A 69 17.46 22.72 -8.51
CA VAL A 69 16.17 22.60 -7.80
C VAL A 69 15.03 22.35 -8.78
N ALA A 70 15.00 23.06 -9.91
CA ALA A 70 14.00 22.82 -10.96
C ALA A 70 14.12 21.41 -11.57
N GLY A 71 15.35 20.91 -11.77
CA GLY A 71 15.59 19.55 -12.25
C GLY A 71 15.13 18.47 -11.26
N ASP A 72 15.48 18.62 -9.98
CA ASP A 72 15.09 17.71 -8.89
C ASP A 72 13.57 17.67 -8.73
N GLN A 73 12.91 18.83 -8.79
CA GLN A 73 11.46 18.92 -8.74
C GLN A 73 10.81 18.22 -9.94
N ALA A 74 11.27 18.49 -11.17
CA ALA A 74 10.72 17.83 -12.35
C ALA A 74 10.96 16.31 -12.32
N PHE A 75 12.12 15.86 -11.83
CA PHE A 75 12.41 14.44 -11.64
C PHE A 75 11.44 13.79 -10.63
N TRP A 76 11.23 14.43 -9.47
CA TRP A 76 10.30 13.97 -8.44
C TRP A 76 8.85 13.92 -8.95
N GLU A 77 8.43 14.92 -9.71
CA GLU A 77 7.11 15.00 -10.33
C GLU A 77 6.92 13.98 -11.47
N GLY A 78 8.00 13.31 -11.89
CA GLY A 78 8.00 12.33 -12.98
C GLY A 78 8.00 12.96 -14.38
N ASP A 79 8.29 14.26 -14.49
CA ASP A 79 8.48 15.00 -15.73
C ASP A 79 9.95 14.93 -16.18
N TRP A 80 10.34 13.74 -16.66
CA TRP A 80 11.73 13.44 -16.99
C TRP A 80 12.29 14.29 -18.14
N GLU A 81 11.45 14.72 -19.09
CA GLU A 81 11.87 15.62 -20.15
C GLU A 81 12.28 16.98 -19.60
N GLN A 82 11.46 17.55 -18.71
CA GLN A 82 11.77 18.83 -18.06
C GLN A 82 12.98 18.69 -17.12
N ALA A 83 13.14 17.55 -16.43
CA ALA A 83 14.30 17.28 -15.60
C ALA A 83 15.60 17.27 -16.43
N LEU A 84 15.63 16.56 -17.56
CA LEU A 84 16.79 16.55 -18.47
C LEU A 84 17.15 17.96 -18.93
N GLN A 85 16.16 18.77 -19.34
CA GLN A 85 16.39 20.14 -19.79
C GLN A 85 17.00 21.02 -18.68
N ALA A 86 16.47 20.94 -17.47
CA ALA A 86 16.94 21.72 -16.33
C ALA A 86 18.37 21.33 -15.92
N TYR A 87 18.68 20.03 -15.85
CA TYR A 87 20.03 19.58 -15.53
C TYR A 87 21.04 19.89 -16.65
N THR A 88 20.68 19.72 -17.93
CA THR A 88 21.54 20.14 -19.05
C THR A 88 21.83 21.64 -18.98
N PHE A 89 20.81 22.47 -18.72
CA PHE A 89 21.00 23.90 -18.55
C PHE A 89 21.97 24.22 -17.39
N ALA A 90 21.82 23.56 -16.24
CA ALA A 90 22.71 23.72 -15.09
C ALA A 90 24.17 23.35 -15.42
N LEU A 91 24.36 22.26 -16.17
CA LEU A 91 25.67 21.75 -16.58
C LEU A 91 26.38 22.72 -17.56
N GLU A 92 25.65 23.29 -18.51
CA GLU A 92 26.18 24.18 -19.55
C GLU A 92 26.46 25.60 -19.04
N ASN A 93 25.68 26.09 -18.06
CA ASN A 93 25.69 27.49 -17.64
C ASN A 93 26.38 27.75 -16.30
N SER A 94 26.83 26.71 -15.60
CA SER A 94 27.62 26.85 -14.38
C SER A 94 29.10 26.55 -14.63
N SER A 95 29.99 27.20 -13.90
CA SER A 95 31.41 26.82 -13.80
C SER A 95 31.74 26.13 -12.48
N GLU A 96 30.79 26.05 -11.54
CA GLU A 96 31.02 25.51 -10.21
C GLU A 96 31.05 23.97 -10.24
N PRO A 97 32.13 23.32 -9.72
CA PRO A 97 32.25 21.87 -9.69
C PRO A 97 31.05 21.15 -9.07
N GLU A 98 30.53 21.65 -7.94
CA GLU A 98 29.37 21.03 -7.25
C GLU A 98 28.09 21.10 -8.07
N VAL A 99 27.85 22.21 -8.78
CA VAL A 99 26.66 22.34 -9.63
C VAL A 99 26.77 21.43 -10.85
N LYS A 100 27.96 21.35 -11.46
CA LYS A 100 28.18 20.47 -12.62
C LYS A 100 28.05 19.00 -12.26
N SER A 101 28.66 18.55 -11.17
CA SER A 101 28.57 17.16 -10.73
C SER A 101 27.15 16.79 -10.31
N ALA A 102 26.42 17.68 -9.62
CA ALA A 102 25.01 17.48 -9.29
C ALA A 102 24.13 17.38 -10.55
N ALA A 103 24.36 18.25 -11.55
CA ALA A 103 23.66 18.17 -12.83
C ALA A 103 23.92 16.84 -13.56
N LEU A 104 25.17 16.37 -13.57
CA LEU A 104 25.54 15.07 -14.16
C LEU A 104 24.88 13.90 -13.42
N LEU A 105 24.82 13.94 -12.09
CA LEU A 105 24.10 12.95 -11.29
C LEU A 105 22.60 12.94 -11.65
N GLY A 106 21.97 14.12 -11.70
CA GLY A 106 20.56 14.27 -12.07
C GLY A 106 20.26 13.77 -13.49
N LEU A 107 21.13 14.06 -14.47
CA LEU A 107 21.05 13.51 -15.82
C LEU A 107 21.16 11.97 -15.81
N GLY A 108 22.11 11.44 -15.04
CA GLY A 108 22.28 9.99 -14.87
C GLY A 108 21.01 9.32 -14.32
N ARG A 109 20.49 9.82 -13.20
CA ARG A 109 19.25 9.32 -12.58
C ARG A 109 18.06 9.36 -13.52
N THR A 110 17.88 10.48 -14.21
CA THR A 110 16.76 10.66 -15.15
C THR A 110 16.85 9.68 -16.31
N ARG A 111 18.05 9.50 -16.89
CA ARG A 111 18.29 8.51 -17.95
C ARG A 111 18.10 7.08 -17.50
N TYR A 112 18.46 6.76 -16.25
CA TYR A 112 18.23 5.44 -15.68
C TYR A 112 16.72 5.11 -15.65
N LYS A 113 15.90 6.07 -15.21
CA LYS A 113 14.43 5.92 -15.23
C LYS A 113 13.86 5.75 -16.64
N MET A 114 14.51 6.33 -17.65
CA MET A 114 14.16 6.17 -19.07
C MET A 114 14.75 4.91 -19.73
N GLY A 115 15.48 4.05 -18.98
CA GLY A 115 16.13 2.86 -19.52
C GLY A 115 17.38 3.11 -20.39
N ASP A 116 17.88 4.34 -20.46
CA ASP A 116 19.10 4.70 -21.21
C ASP A 116 20.37 4.44 -20.39
N TYR A 117 20.65 3.16 -20.09
CA TYR A 117 21.78 2.76 -19.24
C TYR A 117 23.15 3.21 -19.77
N ILE A 118 23.32 3.31 -21.09
CA ILE A 118 24.57 3.83 -21.68
C ILE A 118 24.70 5.33 -21.44
N GLY A 119 23.60 6.08 -21.60
CA GLY A 119 23.54 7.49 -21.28
C GLY A 119 23.77 7.78 -19.80
N VAL A 120 23.36 6.88 -18.89
CA VAL A 120 23.70 6.96 -17.45
C VAL A 120 25.21 6.96 -17.26
N LEU A 121 25.90 5.92 -17.74
CA LEU A 121 27.37 5.79 -17.56
C LEU A 121 28.14 6.93 -18.22
N ASN A 122 27.66 7.42 -19.38
CA ASN A 122 28.24 8.59 -20.05
C ASN A 122 28.11 9.87 -19.22
N ALA A 123 27.02 10.04 -18.46
CA ALA A 123 26.82 11.18 -17.58
C ALA A 123 27.61 11.06 -16.27
N LEU A 124 27.71 9.85 -15.69
CA LEU A 124 28.31 9.65 -14.37
C LEU A 124 29.84 9.49 -14.39
N ARG A 125 30.42 8.97 -15.49
CA ARG A 125 31.88 8.82 -15.60
C ARG A 125 32.65 10.13 -15.35
N PRO A 126 32.27 11.29 -15.92
CA PRO A 126 32.92 12.56 -15.60
C PRO A 126 32.84 12.95 -14.12
N VAL A 127 31.79 12.56 -13.39
CA VAL A 127 31.69 12.82 -11.93
C VAL A 127 32.86 12.15 -11.20
N VAL A 128 33.15 10.90 -11.55
CA VAL A 128 34.25 10.11 -10.96
C VAL A 128 35.62 10.59 -11.41
N GLU A 129 35.77 10.94 -12.70
CA GLU A 129 37.07 11.29 -13.30
C GLU A 129 37.50 12.74 -13.05
N GLU A 130 36.55 13.68 -13.10
CA GLU A 130 36.84 15.12 -13.08
C GLU A 130 36.44 15.80 -11.76
N TYR A 131 35.50 15.23 -11.01
CA TYR A 131 34.92 15.83 -9.80
C TYR A 131 35.08 14.99 -8.51
N PRO A 132 36.27 14.43 -8.21
CA PRO A 132 36.47 13.44 -7.14
C PRO A 132 36.33 14.00 -5.70
N ASN A 133 36.13 15.32 -5.53
CA ASN A 133 36.00 15.96 -4.22
C ASN A 133 34.58 16.50 -3.97
N THR A 134 33.61 16.17 -4.82
CA THR A 134 32.23 16.69 -4.72
C THR A 134 31.34 15.80 -3.86
N MET A 135 30.29 16.38 -3.26
CA MET A 135 29.41 15.68 -2.32
C MET A 135 28.56 14.56 -2.95
N VAL A 136 28.47 14.56 -4.28
CA VAL A 136 27.68 13.60 -5.08
C VAL A 136 28.48 12.39 -5.55
N LEU A 137 29.78 12.33 -5.25
CA LEU A 137 30.64 11.24 -5.75
C LEU A 137 30.17 9.86 -5.28
N ALA A 138 29.82 9.72 -4.00
CA ALA A 138 29.30 8.46 -3.47
C ALA A 138 28.01 8.05 -4.19
N ASP A 139 27.04 8.97 -4.28
CA ASP A 139 25.78 8.76 -5.00
C ASP A 139 26.02 8.35 -6.46
N ALA A 140 26.97 8.97 -7.17
CA ALA A 140 27.32 8.59 -8.54
C ALA A 140 27.80 7.13 -8.64
N TYR A 141 28.63 6.66 -7.68
CA TYR A 141 29.01 5.24 -7.63
C TYR A 141 27.82 4.32 -7.36
N PHE A 142 26.87 4.73 -6.53
CA PHE A 142 25.65 3.96 -6.29
C PHE A 142 24.81 3.81 -7.57
N GLU A 143 24.55 4.92 -8.28
CA GLU A 143 23.81 4.89 -9.54
C GLU A 143 24.53 4.09 -10.63
N MET A 144 25.87 4.18 -10.69
CA MET A 144 26.69 3.35 -11.57
C MET A 144 26.57 1.86 -11.22
N ALA A 145 26.55 1.51 -9.92
CA ALA A 145 26.41 0.13 -9.47
C ALA A 145 25.05 -0.46 -9.90
N GLN A 146 23.95 0.26 -9.68
CA GLN A 146 22.61 -0.14 -10.15
C GLN A 146 22.59 -0.31 -11.67
N THR A 147 23.20 0.62 -12.40
CA THR A 147 23.32 0.56 -13.86
C THR A 147 24.12 -0.64 -14.34
N TYR A 148 25.25 -0.95 -13.70
CA TYR A 148 26.05 -2.13 -14.05
C TYR A 148 25.30 -3.43 -13.77
N SER A 149 24.55 -3.52 -12.66
CA SER A 149 23.68 -4.67 -12.39
C SER A 149 22.61 -4.84 -13.46
N ALA A 150 21.93 -3.77 -13.88
CA ALA A 150 20.94 -3.81 -14.96
C ALA A 150 21.53 -4.25 -16.31
N LEU A 151 22.82 -3.98 -16.54
CA LEU A 151 23.58 -4.41 -17.73
C LEU A 151 24.20 -5.82 -17.57
N ASN A 152 23.92 -6.55 -16.48
CA ASN A 152 24.54 -7.82 -16.11
C ASN A 152 26.08 -7.75 -15.96
N ARG A 153 26.63 -6.57 -15.67
CA ARG A 153 28.07 -6.32 -15.45
C ARG A 153 28.38 -6.41 -13.96
N TYR A 154 28.12 -7.58 -13.39
CA TYR A 154 28.01 -7.77 -11.95
C TYR A 154 29.29 -7.49 -11.15
N GLN A 155 30.46 -7.85 -11.69
CA GLN A 155 31.73 -7.51 -11.03
C GLN A 155 31.93 -5.99 -10.92
N GLU A 156 31.62 -5.23 -11.97
CA GLU A 156 31.73 -3.76 -11.97
C GLU A 156 30.69 -3.12 -11.04
N ALA A 157 29.50 -3.72 -10.93
CA ALA A 157 28.51 -3.31 -9.94
C ALA A 157 29.04 -3.49 -8.51
N ALA A 158 29.64 -4.66 -8.22
CA ALA A 158 30.21 -4.94 -6.90
C ALA A 158 31.37 -3.97 -6.54
N ASP A 159 32.21 -3.62 -7.52
CA ASP A 159 33.31 -2.65 -7.36
C ASP A 159 32.80 -1.22 -7.14
N ALA A 160 31.74 -0.83 -7.84
CA ALA A 160 31.08 0.46 -7.63
C ALA A 160 30.43 0.56 -6.24
N TYR A 161 29.74 -0.48 -5.77
CA TYR A 161 29.24 -0.53 -4.38
C TYR A 161 30.37 -0.49 -3.34
N ALA A 162 31.52 -1.14 -3.60
CA ALA A 162 32.69 -1.04 -2.74
C ALA A 162 33.23 0.40 -2.69
N SER A 163 33.19 1.11 -3.82
CA SER A 163 33.58 2.52 -3.89
C SER A 163 32.64 3.40 -3.07
N TYR A 164 31.31 3.16 -3.15
CA TYR A 164 30.33 3.82 -2.28
C TYR A 164 30.66 3.63 -0.79
N LEU A 165 30.88 2.38 -0.36
CA LEU A 165 31.21 2.06 1.03
C LEU A 165 32.50 2.75 1.51
N SER A 166 33.49 2.91 0.63
CA SER A 166 34.74 3.58 0.98
C SER A 166 34.56 5.07 1.24
N LEU A 167 33.60 5.70 0.54
CA LEU A 167 33.30 7.13 0.63
C LEU A 167 32.31 7.46 1.75
N ASN A 168 31.37 6.55 2.03
CA ASN A 168 30.29 6.78 2.99
C ASN A 168 30.07 5.57 3.95
N PRO A 169 31.08 5.21 4.77
CA PRO A 169 31.00 4.06 5.67
C PRO A 169 30.12 4.34 6.89
N GLY A 170 29.49 3.30 7.42
CA GLY A 170 28.74 3.29 8.67
C GLY A 170 27.33 3.89 8.60
N VAL A 171 26.84 4.22 7.40
CA VAL A 171 25.52 4.84 7.22
C VAL A 171 24.50 3.78 6.85
N ILE A 172 24.49 3.33 5.60
CA ILE A 172 23.56 2.33 5.06
C ILE A 172 24.27 1.03 4.67
N ASP A 173 25.35 0.72 5.38
CA ASP A 173 26.26 -0.40 5.09
C ASP A 173 25.53 -1.72 4.91
N SER A 174 24.51 -1.99 5.74
CA SER A 174 23.74 -3.23 5.66
C SER A 174 23.14 -3.43 4.26
N TYR A 175 22.50 -2.39 3.72
CA TYR A 175 21.87 -2.41 2.40
C TYR A 175 22.91 -2.49 1.27
N ILE A 176 23.99 -1.72 1.36
CA ILE A 176 25.03 -1.71 0.33
C ILE A 176 25.79 -3.03 0.27
N TYR A 177 26.11 -3.63 1.41
CA TYR A 177 26.70 -4.97 1.46
C TYR A 177 25.75 -6.02 0.89
N GLU A 178 24.45 -5.92 1.14
CA GLU A 178 23.45 -6.82 0.56
C GLU A 178 23.42 -6.71 -0.98
N TRP A 179 23.29 -5.50 -1.55
CA TRP A 179 23.27 -5.30 -3.01
C TRP A 179 24.59 -5.68 -3.69
N LYS A 180 25.72 -5.42 -3.02
CA LYS A 180 27.04 -5.87 -3.48
C LYS A 180 27.12 -7.39 -3.50
N ALA A 181 26.65 -8.06 -2.44
CA ALA A 181 26.63 -9.51 -2.34
C ALA A 181 25.66 -10.13 -3.36
N ASP A 182 24.52 -9.51 -3.64
CA ASP A 182 23.59 -9.92 -4.71
C ASP A 182 24.29 -9.87 -6.08
N SER A 183 25.08 -8.81 -6.34
CA SER A 183 25.89 -8.69 -7.57
C SER A 183 26.95 -9.80 -7.63
N LEU A 184 27.69 -10.04 -6.55
CA LEU A 184 28.69 -11.11 -6.47
C LEU A 184 28.07 -12.51 -6.63
N MET A 185 26.86 -12.73 -6.12
CA MET A 185 26.10 -13.97 -6.35
C MET A 185 25.83 -14.18 -7.83
N ALA A 186 25.38 -13.15 -8.53
CA ALA A 186 25.09 -13.20 -9.96
C ALA A 186 26.36 -13.37 -10.82
N ASP A 187 27.52 -12.88 -10.36
CA ASP A 187 28.84 -13.13 -10.95
C ASP A 187 29.43 -14.52 -10.62
N CYS A 188 28.69 -15.35 -9.88
CA CYS A 188 29.14 -16.64 -9.35
C CYS A 188 30.32 -16.55 -8.36
N ASN A 189 30.62 -15.38 -7.80
CA ASN A 189 31.62 -15.19 -6.75
C ASN A 189 31.03 -15.40 -5.35
N TYR A 190 30.62 -16.65 -5.10
CA TYR A 190 29.83 -17.01 -3.92
C TYR A 190 30.57 -16.81 -2.60
N SER A 191 31.89 -17.06 -2.54
CA SER A 191 32.67 -16.89 -1.31
C SER A 191 32.73 -15.43 -0.87
N SER A 192 32.93 -14.50 -1.81
CA SER A 192 32.88 -13.07 -1.52
C SER A 192 31.46 -12.62 -1.17
N ALA A 193 30.44 -13.14 -1.87
CA ALA A 193 29.04 -12.85 -1.55
C ALA A 193 28.67 -13.24 -0.12
N ILE A 194 29.06 -14.44 0.34
CA ILE A 194 28.83 -14.89 1.73
C ILE A 194 29.46 -13.92 2.72
N SER A 195 30.71 -13.50 2.49
CA SER A 195 31.40 -12.56 3.38
C SER A 195 30.67 -11.22 3.45
N ASP A 196 30.17 -10.71 2.33
CA ASP A 196 29.47 -9.43 2.30
C ASP A 196 28.04 -9.53 2.87
N TYR A 197 27.30 -10.63 2.64
CA TYR A 197 26.04 -10.86 3.34
C TYR A 197 26.22 -10.94 4.87
N GLN A 198 27.29 -11.57 5.35
CA GLN A 198 27.59 -11.60 6.80
C GLN A 198 27.84 -10.20 7.35
N LYS A 199 28.52 -9.32 6.60
CA LYS A 199 28.67 -7.91 6.96
C LYS A 199 27.33 -7.17 6.92
N ALA A 200 26.47 -7.48 5.95
CA ALA A 200 25.14 -6.92 5.87
C ALA A 200 24.33 -7.20 7.15
N ILE A 201 24.35 -8.45 7.63
CA ILE A 201 23.67 -8.86 8.88
C ILE A 201 24.28 -8.19 10.12
N ALA A 202 25.60 -7.99 10.14
CA ALA A 202 26.28 -7.35 11.27
C ALA A 202 26.05 -5.83 11.33
N ALA A 203 25.69 -5.19 10.21
CA ALA A 203 25.45 -3.75 10.13
C ALA A 203 24.01 -3.38 10.56
N PRO A 204 23.80 -2.21 11.19
CA PRO A 204 22.46 -1.76 11.60
C PRO A 204 21.50 -1.53 10.42
N ARG A 205 20.25 -1.99 10.56
CA ARG A 205 19.12 -1.71 9.65
C ARG A 205 17.80 -1.88 10.38
N VAL A 206 16.71 -1.35 9.82
CA VAL A 206 15.34 -1.71 10.21
C VAL A 206 14.91 -3.03 9.54
N GLY A 207 14.14 -3.84 10.27
CA GLY A 207 13.57 -5.11 9.81
C GLY A 207 14.47 -6.34 10.04
N GLU A 208 13.90 -7.53 9.81
CA GLU A 208 14.58 -8.80 10.04
C GLU A 208 15.58 -9.16 8.94
N SER A 209 16.69 -9.82 9.34
CA SER A 209 17.76 -10.27 8.44
C SER A 209 17.59 -11.72 7.95
N LEU A 210 16.43 -12.34 8.19
CA LEU A 210 16.18 -13.74 7.82
C LEU A 210 16.26 -13.95 6.30
N SER A 211 15.82 -12.98 5.49
CA SER A 211 15.96 -13.03 4.03
C SER A 211 17.43 -13.11 3.59
N ILE A 212 18.33 -12.37 4.26
CA ILE A 212 19.77 -12.42 4.00
C ILE A 212 20.34 -13.79 4.41
N GLN A 213 19.87 -14.38 5.51
CA GLN A 213 20.29 -15.73 5.92
C GLN A 213 19.90 -16.79 4.87
N VAL A 214 18.72 -16.68 4.26
CA VAL A 214 18.34 -17.52 3.12
C VAL A 214 19.30 -17.31 1.93
N LYS A 215 19.69 -16.06 1.62
CA LYS A 215 20.67 -15.75 0.57
C LYS A 215 22.06 -16.37 0.87
N ILE A 216 22.50 -16.36 2.14
CA ILE A 216 23.74 -17.02 2.58
C ILE A 216 23.64 -18.54 2.35
N GLY A 217 22.54 -19.18 2.75
CA GLY A 217 22.32 -20.61 2.51
C GLY A 217 22.37 -20.95 1.01
N LYS A 218 21.75 -20.12 0.16
CA LYS A 218 21.78 -20.27 -1.31
C LYS A 218 23.21 -20.16 -1.86
N ALA A 219 24.01 -19.25 -1.31
CA ALA A 219 25.42 -19.10 -1.69
C ALA A 219 26.27 -20.33 -1.33
N TYR A 220 26.08 -20.91 -0.14
CA TYR A 220 26.75 -22.16 0.25
C TYR A 220 26.32 -23.34 -0.64
N ALA A 221 25.03 -23.46 -0.95
CA ALA A 221 24.52 -24.49 -1.85
C ALA A 221 25.12 -24.35 -3.26
N ALA A 222 25.29 -23.12 -3.77
CA ALA A 222 25.93 -22.85 -5.06
C ALA A 222 27.43 -23.19 -5.08
N LEU A 223 28.12 -23.15 -3.94
CA LEU A 223 29.49 -23.66 -3.76
C LEU A 223 29.58 -25.18 -3.67
N GLY A 224 28.44 -25.87 -3.56
CA GLY A 224 28.38 -27.30 -3.26
C GLY A 224 28.58 -27.64 -1.78
N ASP A 225 28.69 -26.64 -0.89
CA ASP A 225 28.69 -26.85 0.56
C ASP A 225 27.26 -26.96 1.09
N TYR A 226 26.59 -28.05 0.71
CA TYR A 226 25.21 -28.30 1.11
C TYR A 226 25.05 -28.51 2.61
N THR A 227 26.10 -28.97 3.31
CA THR A 227 26.06 -29.17 4.77
C THR A 227 25.88 -27.83 5.48
N THR A 228 26.65 -26.82 5.09
CA THR A 228 26.51 -25.47 5.66
C THR A 228 25.22 -24.79 5.21
N ALA A 229 24.79 -24.99 3.96
CA ALA A 229 23.51 -24.48 3.46
C ALA A 229 22.32 -25.00 4.30
N ILE A 230 22.31 -26.31 4.61
CA ILE A 230 21.31 -26.94 5.47
C ILE A 230 21.25 -26.26 6.84
N VAL A 231 22.40 -26.05 7.49
CA VAL A 231 22.45 -25.37 8.79
C VAL A 231 21.83 -23.97 8.72
N ALA A 232 22.13 -23.21 7.67
CA ALA A 232 21.55 -21.88 7.47
C ALA A 232 20.03 -21.92 7.29
N TYR A 233 19.51 -22.82 6.44
CA TYR A 233 18.07 -22.95 6.23
C TYR A 233 17.33 -23.45 7.47
N THR A 234 17.91 -24.38 8.24
CA THR A 234 17.35 -24.85 9.51
C THR A 234 17.26 -23.73 10.55
N ASP A 235 18.27 -22.85 10.64
CA ASP A 235 18.21 -21.67 11.53
C ASP A 235 17.02 -20.78 11.17
N VAL A 236 16.87 -20.44 9.88
CA VAL A 236 15.76 -19.62 9.39
C VAL A 236 14.41 -20.28 9.70
N PHE A 237 14.26 -21.58 9.40
CA PHE A 237 13.03 -22.34 9.68
C PHE A 237 12.65 -22.29 11.16
N SER A 238 13.64 -22.41 12.06
CA SER A 238 13.40 -22.43 13.51
C SER A 238 13.00 -21.07 14.10
N ARG A 239 13.36 -19.97 13.43
CA ARG A 239 13.17 -18.59 13.92
C ARG A 239 11.95 -17.90 13.33
N THR A 240 11.49 -18.32 12.15
CA THR A 240 10.34 -17.71 11.49
C THR A 240 9.03 -18.36 11.92
N THR A 241 7.96 -17.56 11.98
CA THR A 241 6.58 -18.03 12.09
C THR A 241 5.81 -17.85 10.78
N ASN A 242 6.44 -17.34 9.72
CA ASN A 242 5.80 -17.11 8.44
C ASN A 242 5.81 -18.40 7.61
N ASP A 243 4.62 -18.93 7.32
CA ASP A 243 4.43 -20.19 6.60
C ASP A 243 5.05 -20.18 5.19
N TYR A 244 5.07 -19.05 4.49
CA TYR A 244 5.71 -18.95 3.17
C TYR A 244 7.24 -19.07 3.28
N ILE A 245 7.84 -18.47 4.33
CA ILE A 245 9.28 -18.62 4.57
C ILE A 245 9.59 -20.06 4.99
N LYS A 246 8.73 -20.70 5.80
CA LYS A 246 8.91 -22.11 6.18
C LYS A 246 8.82 -23.06 4.98
N ALA A 247 7.82 -22.89 4.13
CA ALA A 247 7.69 -23.68 2.91
C ALA A 247 8.90 -23.49 1.98
N GLN A 248 9.37 -22.25 1.83
CA GLN A 248 10.57 -21.95 1.06
C GLN A 248 11.81 -22.63 1.66
N THR A 249 12.03 -22.57 2.97
CA THR A 249 13.22 -23.16 3.59
C THR A 249 13.16 -24.68 3.58
N ASP A 250 12.00 -25.31 3.76
CA ASP A 250 11.82 -26.76 3.57
C ASP A 250 12.13 -27.18 2.13
N TYR A 251 11.62 -26.45 1.14
CA TYR A 251 11.96 -26.70 -0.25
C TYR A 251 13.47 -26.61 -0.50
N LEU A 252 14.13 -25.56 0.00
CA LEU A 252 15.58 -25.39 -0.13
C LEU A 252 16.39 -26.45 0.63
N LEU A 253 15.91 -26.90 1.80
CA LEU A 253 16.49 -28.03 2.55
C LEU A 253 16.39 -29.31 1.73
N GLY A 254 15.21 -29.60 1.17
CA GLY A 254 14.99 -30.72 0.26
C GLY A 254 15.99 -30.73 -0.89
N GLN A 255 16.17 -29.59 -1.56
CA GLN A 255 17.16 -29.44 -2.64
C GLN A 255 18.59 -29.68 -2.17
N ALA A 256 18.97 -29.21 -0.99
CA ALA A 256 20.33 -29.34 -0.47
C ALA A 256 20.67 -30.78 -0.03
N TYR A 257 19.69 -31.57 0.41
CA TYR A 257 19.91 -32.97 0.81
C TYR A 257 20.13 -33.93 -0.37
N ILE A 258 19.56 -33.65 -1.55
CA ILE A 258 19.64 -34.53 -2.73
C ILE A 258 21.11 -34.77 -3.17
N PRO A 259 21.96 -33.75 -3.39
CA PRO A 259 23.36 -33.95 -3.79
C PRO A 259 24.21 -34.70 -2.77
N LEU A 260 23.81 -34.71 -1.50
CA LEU A 260 24.47 -35.45 -0.43
C LEU A 260 24.10 -36.95 -0.41
N GLY A 261 23.21 -37.40 -1.31
CA GLY A 261 22.68 -38.75 -1.31
C GLY A 261 21.70 -39.03 -0.16
N GLN A 262 21.27 -37.99 0.56
CA GLN A 262 20.32 -38.08 1.67
C GLN A 262 18.88 -37.90 1.19
N THR A 263 18.52 -38.68 0.18
CA THR A 263 17.24 -38.56 -0.54
C THR A 263 16.02 -38.70 0.37
N GLN A 264 16.09 -39.55 1.40
CA GLN A 264 15.00 -39.69 2.36
C GLN A 264 14.72 -38.38 3.11
N SER A 265 15.77 -37.74 3.64
CA SER A 265 15.65 -36.45 4.33
C SER A 265 15.16 -35.36 3.38
N ALA A 266 15.59 -35.38 2.13
CA ALA A 266 15.09 -34.44 1.13
C ALA A 266 13.55 -34.53 0.97
N TYR A 267 13.04 -35.75 0.84
CA TYR A 267 11.61 -35.99 0.68
C TYR A 267 10.81 -35.70 1.95
N GLU A 268 11.38 -35.92 3.14
CA GLU A 268 10.75 -35.53 4.41
C GLU A 268 10.54 -34.01 4.50
N HIS A 269 11.50 -33.19 4.02
CA HIS A 269 11.33 -31.74 3.97
C HIS A 269 10.30 -31.29 2.92
N TYR A 270 10.35 -31.84 1.70
CA TYR A 270 9.31 -31.56 0.71
C TYR A 270 7.93 -31.95 1.22
N LEU A 271 7.82 -33.09 1.92
CA LEU A 271 6.56 -33.54 2.50
C LEU A 271 6.10 -32.59 3.62
N ASN A 272 7.02 -32.10 4.47
CA ASN A 272 6.68 -31.12 5.50
C ASN A 272 6.06 -29.85 4.91
N ALA A 273 6.63 -29.34 3.81
CA ALA A 273 6.08 -28.19 3.10
C ALA A 273 4.65 -28.44 2.59
N VAL A 274 4.44 -29.61 1.97
CA VAL A 274 3.13 -30.03 1.43
C VAL A 274 2.07 -30.18 2.52
N GLU A 275 2.41 -30.82 3.64
CA GLU A 275 1.45 -31.15 4.70
C GLU A 275 1.11 -29.94 5.58
N ASN A 276 2.05 -29.01 5.79
CA ASN A 276 1.89 -27.95 6.78
C ASN A 276 1.68 -26.56 6.17
N TYR A 277 2.13 -26.33 4.93
CA TYR A 277 2.10 -25.00 4.30
C TYR A 277 1.44 -25.04 2.91
N PRO A 278 0.22 -25.58 2.75
CA PRO A 278 -0.37 -25.87 1.44
C PRO A 278 -0.67 -24.63 0.58
N LEU A 279 -0.71 -23.43 1.17
CA LEU A 279 -0.93 -22.16 0.46
C LEU A 279 0.33 -21.65 -0.27
N ALA A 280 1.51 -22.11 0.12
CA ALA A 280 2.77 -21.62 -0.42
C ALA A 280 3.09 -22.27 -1.78
N TYR A 281 3.58 -21.48 -2.74
CA TYR A 281 3.99 -22.00 -4.04
C TYR A 281 5.15 -23.01 -3.94
N ASP A 282 6.07 -22.81 -2.99
CA ASP A 282 7.17 -23.75 -2.71
C ASP A 282 6.65 -25.15 -2.30
N SER A 283 5.45 -25.23 -1.71
CA SER A 283 4.77 -26.51 -1.40
C SER A 283 4.27 -27.21 -2.66
N TYR A 284 3.79 -26.46 -3.66
CA TYR A 284 3.43 -27.02 -4.96
C TYR A 284 4.64 -27.57 -5.72
N ILE A 285 5.75 -26.85 -5.71
CA ILE A 285 7.00 -27.35 -6.30
C ILE A 285 7.52 -28.58 -5.54
N SER A 286 7.43 -28.57 -4.20
CA SER A 286 7.77 -29.72 -3.36
C SER A 286 6.91 -30.94 -3.69
N LEU A 287 5.60 -30.75 -3.89
CA LEU A 287 4.67 -31.80 -4.32
C LEU A 287 5.10 -32.40 -5.67
N ILE A 288 5.43 -31.58 -6.66
CA ILE A 288 5.90 -32.07 -7.98
C ILE A 288 7.13 -32.97 -7.80
N ASN A 289 8.12 -32.53 -7.02
CA ASN A 289 9.34 -33.31 -6.77
C ASN A 289 9.03 -34.67 -6.13
N LEU A 290 8.10 -34.74 -5.17
CA LEU A 290 7.67 -35.98 -4.53
C LEU A 290 6.95 -36.91 -5.52
N VAL A 291 6.06 -36.36 -6.35
CA VAL A 291 5.29 -37.12 -7.34
C VAL A 291 6.21 -37.71 -8.42
N GLU A 292 7.13 -36.93 -8.96
CA GLU A 292 8.11 -37.39 -9.96
C GLU A 292 9.04 -38.47 -9.40
N ALA A 293 9.39 -38.37 -8.11
CA ALA A 293 10.17 -39.37 -7.40
C ALA A 293 9.39 -40.65 -7.05
N GLY A 294 8.06 -40.67 -7.22
CA GLY A 294 7.21 -41.75 -6.74
C GLY A 294 7.16 -41.87 -5.22
N TYR A 295 7.49 -40.80 -4.48
CA TYR A 295 7.40 -40.78 -3.03
C TYR A 295 5.93 -40.66 -2.60
N PRO A 296 5.48 -41.44 -1.61
CA PRO A 296 4.09 -41.41 -1.18
C PRO A 296 3.73 -40.05 -0.57
N VAL A 297 2.62 -39.48 -1.04
CA VAL A 297 2.00 -38.28 -0.49
C VAL A 297 0.51 -38.56 -0.42
N SER A 298 -0.12 -38.26 0.72
CA SER A 298 -1.56 -38.43 0.88
C SER A 298 -2.33 -37.69 -0.21
N GLU A 299 -3.35 -38.34 -0.77
CA GLU A 299 -4.20 -37.73 -1.79
C GLU A 299 -4.96 -36.49 -1.27
N PHE A 300 -5.16 -36.39 0.06
CA PHE A 300 -5.73 -35.20 0.68
C PHE A 300 -4.80 -33.98 0.53
N ASP A 301 -3.53 -34.12 0.89
CA ASP A 301 -2.57 -33.01 0.85
C ASP A 301 -2.23 -32.63 -0.60
N ARG A 302 -2.20 -33.61 -1.51
CA ARG A 302 -2.15 -33.36 -2.97
C ARG A 302 -3.31 -32.47 -3.40
N GLY A 303 -4.53 -32.83 -3.02
CA GLY A 303 -5.74 -32.09 -3.37
C GLY A 303 -5.74 -30.65 -2.88
N LEU A 304 -5.27 -30.41 -1.64
CA LEU A 304 -5.17 -29.07 -1.06
C LEU A 304 -4.11 -28.22 -1.75
N VAL A 305 -2.88 -28.73 -1.90
CA VAL A 305 -1.79 -28.00 -2.56
C VAL A 305 -2.15 -27.67 -4.01
N ASP A 306 -2.72 -28.62 -4.75
CA ASP A 306 -3.19 -28.38 -6.11
C ASP A 306 -4.30 -27.31 -6.16
N TYR A 307 -5.21 -27.28 -5.19
CA TYR A 307 -6.26 -26.24 -5.11
C TYR A 307 -5.64 -24.84 -4.98
N PHE A 308 -4.74 -24.64 -4.00
CA PHE A 308 -4.10 -23.34 -3.77
C PHE A 308 -3.13 -22.94 -4.88
N ALA A 309 -2.55 -23.91 -5.60
CA ALA A 309 -1.77 -23.68 -6.82
C ALA A 309 -2.65 -23.43 -8.07
N ASN A 310 -3.97 -23.33 -7.91
CA ASN A 310 -4.97 -23.14 -8.97
C ASN A 310 -5.02 -24.29 -10.01
N GLN A 311 -4.57 -25.49 -9.63
CA GLN A 311 -4.63 -26.71 -10.44
C GLN A 311 -5.91 -27.50 -10.13
N TYR A 312 -7.07 -26.86 -10.33
CA TYR A 312 -8.37 -27.38 -9.86
C TYR A 312 -8.73 -28.78 -10.38
N SER A 313 -8.39 -29.11 -11.62
CA SER A 313 -8.66 -30.46 -12.16
C SER A 313 -7.81 -31.55 -11.49
N LEU A 314 -6.55 -31.24 -11.13
CA LEU A 314 -5.70 -32.17 -10.40
C LEU A 314 -6.19 -32.32 -8.96
N SER A 315 -6.58 -31.20 -8.34
CA SER A 315 -7.19 -31.16 -7.01
C SER A 315 -8.41 -32.06 -6.90
N ILE A 316 -9.38 -31.94 -7.83
CA ILE A 316 -10.59 -32.79 -7.88
C ILE A 316 -10.20 -34.26 -7.99
N ALA A 317 -9.30 -34.61 -8.91
CA ALA A 317 -8.88 -35.99 -9.11
C ALA A 317 -8.18 -36.59 -7.88
N ALA A 318 -7.41 -35.79 -7.14
CA ALA A 318 -6.79 -36.22 -5.88
C ALA A 318 -7.85 -36.44 -4.79
N PHE A 319 -8.78 -35.51 -4.62
CA PHE A 319 -9.87 -35.69 -3.66
C PHE A 319 -10.78 -36.89 -3.99
N ASP A 320 -11.03 -37.19 -5.27
CA ASP A 320 -11.77 -38.40 -5.67
C ASP A 320 -11.05 -39.68 -5.23
N ARG A 321 -9.72 -39.74 -5.41
CA ARG A 321 -8.91 -40.88 -4.95
C ARG A 321 -8.90 -40.99 -3.42
N TYR A 322 -8.84 -39.85 -2.73
CA TYR A 322 -8.90 -39.79 -1.27
C TYR A 322 -10.23 -40.34 -0.73
N LEU A 323 -11.36 -39.82 -1.23
CA LEU A 323 -12.72 -40.15 -0.79
C LEU A 323 -13.12 -41.60 -1.08
N THR A 324 -12.47 -42.26 -2.05
CA THR A 324 -12.73 -43.68 -2.35
C THR A 324 -12.30 -44.60 -1.21
N ASN A 325 -11.25 -44.24 -0.45
CA ASN A 325 -10.60 -45.15 0.50
C ASN A 325 -10.46 -44.59 1.92
N ASN A 326 -10.79 -43.32 2.15
CA ASN A 326 -10.61 -42.64 3.43
C ASN A 326 -11.81 -41.73 3.73
N THR A 327 -12.22 -41.69 5.00
CA THR A 327 -13.32 -40.86 5.49
C THR A 327 -12.90 -39.86 6.56
N GLU A 328 -11.64 -39.86 7.01
CA GLU A 328 -11.18 -39.07 8.17
C GLU A 328 -11.34 -37.55 7.98
N LYS A 329 -10.97 -37.04 6.80
CA LYS A 329 -11.12 -35.63 6.41
C LYS A 329 -12.02 -35.47 5.19
N ALA A 330 -13.03 -36.34 5.07
CA ALA A 330 -13.91 -36.37 3.91
C ALA A 330 -14.68 -35.06 3.73
N ASP A 331 -15.08 -34.43 4.84
CA ASP A 331 -15.75 -33.13 4.85
C ASP A 331 -14.90 -32.03 4.20
N ILE A 332 -13.64 -31.87 4.63
CA ILE A 332 -12.71 -30.88 4.07
C ILE A 332 -12.41 -31.19 2.59
N ALA A 333 -12.20 -32.45 2.24
CA ALA A 333 -11.95 -32.87 0.86
C ALA A 333 -13.15 -32.54 -0.05
N ILE A 334 -14.37 -32.84 0.40
CA ILE A 334 -15.62 -32.50 -0.30
C ILE A 334 -15.78 -30.98 -0.43
N TYR A 335 -15.52 -30.23 0.64
CA TYR A 335 -15.59 -28.77 0.64
C TYR A 335 -14.70 -28.14 -0.45
N TYR A 336 -13.41 -28.47 -0.46
CA TYR A 336 -12.48 -27.94 -1.48
C TYR A 336 -12.73 -28.50 -2.87
N LYS A 337 -13.22 -29.74 -3.01
CA LYS A 337 -13.66 -30.29 -4.30
C LYS A 337 -14.82 -29.47 -4.89
N GLY A 338 -15.80 -29.06 -4.08
CA GLY A 338 -16.87 -28.16 -4.50
C GLY A 338 -16.35 -26.78 -4.96
N LEU A 339 -15.42 -26.18 -4.20
CA LEU A 339 -14.77 -24.93 -4.59
C LEU A 339 -13.95 -25.05 -5.89
N ALA A 340 -13.30 -26.18 -6.11
CA ALA A 340 -12.58 -26.47 -7.33
C ALA A 340 -13.52 -26.57 -8.55
N PHE A 341 -14.68 -27.21 -8.41
CA PHE A 341 -15.72 -27.21 -9.45
C PHE A 341 -16.21 -25.80 -9.78
N LEU A 342 -16.49 -24.99 -8.75
CA LEU A 342 -16.92 -23.60 -8.93
C LEU A 342 -15.86 -22.78 -9.69
N SER A 343 -14.58 -22.98 -9.36
CA SER A 343 -13.45 -22.30 -10.02
C SER A 343 -13.27 -22.73 -11.49
N LEU A 344 -13.69 -23.95 -11.84
CA LEU A 344 -13.77 -24.42 -13.23
C LEU A 344 -15.02 -23.93 -13.98
N GLY A 345 -15.95 -23.26 -13.29
CA GLY A 345 -17.20 -22.76 -13.85
C GLY A 345 -18.32 -23.81 -13.90
N ASP A 346 -18.28 -24.80 -13.00
CA ASP A 346 -19.31 -25.83 -12.85
C ASP A 346 -20.05 -25.71 -11.50
N PRO A 347 -20.99 -24.75 -11.37
CA PRO A 347 -21.70 -24.50 -10.12
C PRO A 347 -22.65 -25.64 -9.72
N GLN A 348 -23.14 -26.44 -10.68
CA GLN A 348 -24.05 -27.55 -10.37
C GLN A 348 -23.30 -28.69 -9.67
N SER A 349 -22.15 -29.11 -10.20
CA SER A 349 -21.32 -30.13 -9.56
C SER A 349 -20.84 -29.71 -8.18
N ALA A 350 -20.60 -28.41 -7.96
CA ALA A 350 -20.28 -27.88 -6.64
C ALA A 350 -21.43 -28.11 -5.63
N ILE A 351 -22.66 -27.74 -6.01
CA ILE A 351 -23.85 -27.99 -5.18
C ILE A 351 -24.06 -29.48 -4.91
N ASP A 352 -23.93 -30.33 -5.92
CA ASP A 352 -24.17 -31.77 -5.80
C ASP A 352 -23.22 -32.40 -4.77
N VAL A 353 -21.95 -32.03 -4.81
CA VAL A 353 -20.92 -32.52 -3.89
C VAL A 353 -21.12 -31.97 -2.47
N TRP A 354 -21.55 -30.71 -2.30
CA TRP A 354 -21.88 -30.19 -0.98
C TRP A 354 -23.18 -30.77 -0.39
N ASN A 355 -24.16 -31.13 -1.23
CA ASN A 355 -25.35 -31.86 -0.77
C ASN A 355 -24.98 -33.24 -0.21
N GLU A 356 -24.07 -33.95 -0.88
CA GLU A 356 -23.56 -35.24 -0.38
C GLU A 356 -22.97 -35.10 1.03
N LEU A 357 -22.19 -34.04 1.30
CA LEU A 357 -21.65 -33.78 2.64
C LEU A 357 -22.74 -33.46 3.66
N LEU A 358 -23.72 -32.61 3.30
CA LEU A 358 -24.83 -32.25 4.18
C LEU A 358 -25.69 -33.48 4.55
N GLU A 359 -25.78 -34.48 3.67
CA GLU A 359 -26.47 -35.74 3.93
C GLU A 359 -25.63 -36.73 4.75
N LEU A 360 -24.33 -36.85 4.47
CA LEU A 360 -23.44 -37.83 5.09
C LEU A 360 -22.97 -37.43 6.49
N ASN A 361 -22.71 -36.14 6.73
CA ASN A 361 -22.15 -35.65 7.98
C ASN A 361 -22.72 -34.27 8.37
N PRO A 362 -24.02 -34.18 8.71
CA PRO A 362 -24.69 -32.92 9.03
C PRO A 362 -24.15 -32.22 10.29
N GLU A 363 -23.37 -32.90 11.12
CA GLU A 363 -22.78 -32.40 12.36
C GLU A 363 -21.30 -32.01 12.21
N SER A 364 -20.76 -31.96 10.98
CA SER A 364 -19.36 -31.56 10.75
C SER A 364 -19.12 -30.09 11.15
N ASP A 365 -17.94 -29.81 11.70
CA ASP A 365 -17.52 -28.47 12.16
C ASP A 365 -17.40 -27.44 11.02
N ILE A 366 -17.50 -27.86 9.75
CA ILE A 366 -17.42 -26.98 8.57
C ILE A 366 -18.76 -26.81 7.84
N ILE A 367 -19.86 -27.35 8.39
CA ILE A 367 -21.17 -27.33 7.72
C ILE A 367 -21.67 -25.90 7.49
N ASP A 368 -21.34 -24.98 8.40
CA ASP A 368 -21.61 -23.56 8.24
C ASP A 368 -20.92 -22.98 6.97
N LYS A 369 -19.64 -23.30 6.74
CA LYS A 369 -18.90 -22.88 5.53
C LYS A 369 -19.49 -23.49 4.26
N VAL A 370 -19.88 -24.76 4.32
CA VAL A 370 -20.52 -25.45 3.19
C VAL A 370 -21.86 -24.83 2.84
N ILE A 371 -22.67 -24.51 3.84
CA ILE A 371 -23.96 -23.83 3.67
C ILE A 371 -23.75 -22.45 3.05
N GLU A 372 -22.81 -21.66 3.57
CA GLU A 372 -22.47 -20.34 3.02
C GLU A 372 -22.12 -20.40 1.53
N GLU A 373 -21.22 -21.31 1.14
CA GLU A 373 -20.83 -21.47 -0.27
C GLU A 373 -21.98 -21.95 -1.15
N LYS A 374 -22.78 -22.91 -0.67
CA LYS A 374 -23.96 -23.42 -1.37
C LYS A 374 -24.99 -22.32 -1.61
N VAL A 375 -25.33 -21.53 -0.58
CA VAL A 375 -26.33 -20.45 -0.73
C VAL A 375 -25.79 -19.35 -1.64
N TYR A 376 -24.49 -19.05 -1.58
CA TYR A 376 -23.85 -18.15 -2.54
C TYR A 376 -24.07 -18.62 -3.98
N VAL A 377 -23.80 -19.90 -4.27
CA VAL A 377 -24.02 -20.44 -5.61
C VAL A 377 -25.49 -20.34 -6.03
N LEU A 378 -26.43 -20.67 -5.14
CA LEU A 378 -27.87 -20.59 -5.43
C LEU A 378 -28.32 -19.18 -5.83
N TRP A 379 -28.01 -18.15 -5.03
CA TRP A 379 -28.48 -16.81 -5.36
C TRP A 379 -27.65 -16.14 -6.47
N ALA A 380 -26.34 -16.41 -6.56
CA ALA A 380 -25.46 -15.69 -7.50
C ALA A 380 -25.40 -16.32 -8.91
N TYR A 381 -25.58 -17.64 -9.03
CA TYR A 381 -25.51 -18.34 -10.32
C TYR A 381 -26.88 -18.82 -10.83
N PHE A 382 -27.84 -19.03 -9.93
CA PHE A 382 -29.17 -19.57 -10.28
C PHE A 382 -30.32 -18.60 -10.02
N ASP A 383 -30.06 -17.38 -9.50
CA ASP A 383 -31.08 -16.41 -9.08
C ASP A 383 -32.11 -17.00 -8.09
N ASP A 384 -31.75 -18.07 -7.36
CA ASP A 384 -32.63 -18.79 -6.43
C ASP A 384 -32.55 -18.19 -5.02
N TYR A 385 -32.94 -16.92 -4.92
CA TYR A 385 -32.84 -16.14 -3.69
C TYR A 385 -33.73 -16.67 -2.55
N ASP A 386 -34.90 -17.24 -2.88
CA ASP A 386 -35.86 -17.70 -1.87
C ASP A 386 -35.37 -18.97 -1.19
N ASN A 387 -34.90 -19.94 -1.96
CA ASN A 387 -34.30 -21.16 -1.42
C ASN A 387 -33.00 -20.85 -0.67
N ALA A 388 -32.12 -20.03 -1.25
CA ALA A 388 -30.86 -19.64 -0.60
C ALA A 388 -31.09 -18.98 0.77
N SER A 389 -32.06 -18.07 0.85
CA SER A 389 -32.45 -17.47 2.13
C SER A 389 -33.07 -18.50 3.08
N GLN A 390 -33.93 -19.38 2.60
CA GLN A 390 -34.62 -20.35 3.46
C GLN A 390 -33.64 -21.34 4.10
N ILE A 391 -32.62 -21.80 3.37
CA ILE A 391 -31.57 -22.68 3.91
C ILE A 391 -30.88 -22.05 5.12
N LEU A 392 -30.56 -20.75 5.07
CA LEU A 392 -29.95 -20.04 6.19
C LEU A 392 -30.93 -19.89 7.38
N LEU A 393 -32.21 -19.62 7.09
CA LEU A 393 -33.24 -19.52 8.13
C LEU A 393 -33.45 -20.87 8.84
N ASP A 394 -33.50 -21.98 8.09
CA ASP A 394 -33.65 -23.33 8.61
C ASP A 394 -32.43 -23.73 9.48
N PHE A 395 -31.23 -23.33 9.05
CA PHE A 395 -30.01 -23.53 9.85
C PHE A 395 -30.09 -22.78 11.19
N VAL A 396 -30.50 -21.50 11.18
CA VAL A 396 -30.63 -20.68 12.39
C VAL A 396 -31.70 -21.25 13.33
N GLU A 397 -32.85 -21.69 12.78
CA GLU A 397 -33.94 -22.28 13.56
C GLU A 397 -33.49 -23.58 14.25
N SER A 398 -32.73 -24.41 13.54
CA SER A 398 -32.20 -25.67 14.08
C SER A 398 -31.02 -25.46 15.03
N ASN A 399 -30.24 -24.38 14.84
CA ASN A 399 -29.01 -24.10 15.57
C ASN A 399 -28.98 -22.67 16.16
N PRO A 400 -29.94 -22.29 17.02
CA PRO A 400 -30.08 -20.92 17.48
C PRO A 400 -28.89 -20.43 18.32
N TRP A 401 -28.07 -21.32 18.87
CA TRP A 401 -26.88 -21.00 19.68
C TRP A 401 -25.57 -21.05 18.89
N HIS A 402 -25.62 -21.33 17.58
CA HIS A 402 -24.43 -21.35 16.75
C HIS A 402 -23.81 -19.96 16.66
N GLN A 403 -22.48 -19.86 16.69
CA GLN A 403 -21.76 -18.58 16.69
C GLN A 403 -22.10 -17.70 15.47
N ARG A 404 -22.39 -18.33 14.32
CA ARG A 404 -22.76 -17.66 13.05
C ARG A 404 -24.27 -17.48 12.85
N ALA A 405 -25.12 -17.90 13.79
CA ALA A 405 -26.57 -17.73 13.66
C ALA A 405 -27.01 -16.27 13.37
N PRO A 406 -26.50 -15.23 14.08
CA PRO A 406 -26.85 -13.85 13.74
C PRO A 406 -26.34 -13.39 12.37
N GLU A 407 -25.14 -13.85 11.96
CA GLU A 407 -24.59 -13.58 10.63
C GLU A 407 -25.49 -14.19 9.54
N PHE A 408 -25.92 -15.43 9.70
CA PHE A 408 -26.79 -16.12 8.73
C PHE A 408 -28.17 -15.49 8.63
N LEU A 409 -28.75 -14.97 9.73
CA LEU A 409 -29.95 -14.13 9.63
C LEU A 409 -29.69 -12.86 8.83
N TYR A 410 -28.57 -12.17 9.09
CA TYR A 410 -28.19 -10.97 8.36
C TYR A 410 -27.99 -11.24 6.87
N MET A 411 -27.35 -12.36 6.52
CA MET A 411 -27.15 -12.84 5.14
C MET A 411 -28.47 -13.22 4.46
N ALA A 412 -29.36 -13.95 5.16
CA ALA A 412 -30.67 -14.33 4.62
C ALA A 412 -31.50 -13.10 4.22
N ALA A 413 -31.55 -12.09 5.08
CA ALA A 413 -32.18 -10.81 4.77
C ALA A 413 -31.52 -10.10 3.57
N ARG A 414 -30.17 -10.12 3.48
CA ARG A 414 -29.44 -9.55 2.33
C ARG A 414 -29.77 -10.26 1.02
N ILE A 415 -29.90 -11.58 1.02
CA ILE A 415 -30.29 -12.36 -0.16
C ILE A 415 -31.72 -11.99 -0.59
N GLN A 416 -32.63 -11.82 0.37
CA GLN A 416 -34.01 -11.37 0.12
C GLN A 416 -34.05 -9.96 -0.48
N GLU A 417 -33.23 -9.03 0.05
CA GLU A 417 -33.07 -7.67 -0.48
C GLU A 417 -32.56 -7.67 -1.93
N ARG A 418 -31.56 -8.51 -2.24
CA ARG A 418 -31.01 -8.65 -3.60
C ARG A 418 -32.06 -9.11 -4.61
N GLY A 419 -32.95 -10.03 -4.23
CA GLY A 419 -34.06 -10.43 -5.09
C GLY A 419 -35.30 -9.53 -4.99
N GLY A 420 -35.18 -8.32 -4.43
CA GLY A 420 -36.22 -7.30 -4.46
C GLY A 420 -37.34 -7.44 -3.42
N ARG A 421 -37.27 -8.40 -2.50
CA ARG A 421 -38.29 -8.63 -1.45
C ARG A 421 -37.97 -7.78 -0.21
N LEU A 422 -38.09 -6.46 -0.35
CA LEU A 422 -37.67 -5.50 0.68
C LEU A 422 -38.39 -5.68 2.01
N ASP A 423 -39.70 -5.91 2.01
CA ASP A 423 -40.47 -6.11 3.25
C ASP A 423 -40.02 -7.40 3.97
N ARG A 424 -39.78 -8.47 3.22
CA ARG A 424 -39.27 -9.74 3.77
C ARG A 424 -37.85 -9.57 4.32
N ALA A 425 -36.99 -8.84 3.63
CA ALA A 425 -35.66 -8.51 4.13
C ALA A 425 -35.72 -7.71 5.43
N ALA A 426 -36.62 -6.71 5.52
CA ALA A 426 -36.82 -5.92 6.74
C ALA A 426 -37.29 -6.77 7.92
N GLU A 427 -38.23 -7.70 7.69
CA GLU A 427 -38.68 -8.65 8.71
C GLU A 427 -37.54 -9.53 9.23
N ILE A 428 -36.71 -10.10 8.34
CA ILE A 428 -35.62 -10.98 8.73
C ILE A 428 -34.52 -10.19 9.47
N TRP A 429 -34.12 -9.02 8.97
CA TRP A 429 -33.16 -8.16 9.69
C TRP A 429 -33.69 -7.71 11.05
N GLY A 430 -34.99 -7.44 11.16
CA GLY A 430 -35.66 -7.08 12.42
C GLY A 430 -35.59 -8.16 13.51
N ARG A 431 -35.26 -9.41 13.16
CA ARG A 431 -35.05 -10.51 14.11
C ARG A 431 -33.71 -10.48 14.83
N VAL A 432 -32.67 -9.91 14.20
CA VAL A 432 -31.28 -10.05 14.71
C VAL A 432 -31.11 -9.41 16.08
N ALA A 433 -31.54 -8.16 16.28
CA ALA A 433 -31.36 -7.49 17.57
C ALA A 433 -32.21 -8.11 18.72
N PRO A 434 -33.48 -8.51 18.52
CA PRO A 434 -34.25 -9.22 19.54
C PRO A 434 -33.72 -10.62 19.87
N GLU A 435 -33.26 -11.38 18.88
CA GLU A 435 -32.78 -12.77 19.08
C GLU A 435 -31.31 -12.81 19.54
N TYR A 436 -30.49 -11.86 19.10
CA TYR A 436 -29.03 -11.80 19.30
C TYR A 436 -28.54 -10.38 19.68
N PRO A 437 -28.99 -9.81 20.81
CA PRO A 437 -28.76 -8.40 21.16
C PRO A 437 -27.28 -8.02 21.36
N THR A 438 -26.40 -8.99 21.63
CA THR A 438 -24.96 -8.74 21.81
C THR A 438 -24.14 -8.99 20.54
N SER A 439 -24.79 -9.38 19.44
CA SER A 439 -24.10 -9.64 18.17
C SER A 439 -23.69 -8.33 17.51
N GLU A 440 -22.52 -8.32 16.87
CA GLU A 440 -22.09 -7.21 16.01
C GLU A 440 -23.05 -6.93 14.84
N TYR A 441 -23.86 -7.92 14.44
CA TYR A 441 -24.86 -7.77 13.38
C TYR A 441 -26.16 -7.10 13.85
N ALA A 442 -26.40 -6.93 15.16
CA ALA A 442 -27.66 -6.41 15.68
C ALA A 442 -27.97 -4.98 15.19
N ASN A 443 -27.00 -4.05 15.35
CA ASN A 443 -27.17 -2.67 14.93
C ASN A 443 -27.17 -2.50 13.39
N PRO A 444 -26.24 -3.13 12.63
CA PRO A 444 -26.29 -3.12 11.17
C PRO A 444 -27.59 -3.69 10.61
N ALA A 445 -28.08 -4.82 11.12
CA ALA A 445 -29.36 -5.41 10.70
C ALA A 445 -30.51 -4.43 10.90
N MET A 446 -30.59 -3.83 12.09
CA MET A 446 -31.63 -2.87 12.42
C MET A 446 -31.63 -1.65 11.48
N PHE A 447 -30.45 -1.12 11.17
CA PHE A 447 -30.32 -0.03 10.21
C PHE A 447 -30.79 -0.46 8.81
N GLN A 448 -30.37 -1.64 8.34
CA GLN A 448 -30.80 -2.17 7.03
C GLN A 448 -32.30 -2.46 6.98
N ALA A 449 -32.93 -2.89 8.07
CA ALA A 449 -34.38 -3.01 8.16
C ALA A 449 -35.08 -1.65 7.98
N GLY A 450 -34.58 -0.61 8.64
CA GLY A 450 -35.06 0.77 8.47
C GLY A 450 -34.93 1.24 7.02
N LEU A 451 -33.80 0.96 6.39
CA LEU A 451 -33.53 1.30 4.98
C LEU A 451 -34.44 0.54 4.01
N SER A 452 -34.71 -0.74 4.27
CA SER A 452 -35.68 -1.52 3.48
C SER A 452 -37.08 -0.94 3.55
N PHE A 453 -37.56 -0.59 4.76
CA PHE A 453 -38.84 0.09 4.90
C PHE A 453 -38.86 1.46 4.21
N TYR A 454 -37.77 2.21 4.29
CA TYR A 454 -37.64 3.49 3.59
C TYR A 454 -37.77 3.29 2.07
N ARG A 455 -37.08 2.29 1.51
CA ARG A 455 -37.11 1.96 0.07
C ARG A 455 -38.46 1.40 -0.39
N SER A 456 -39.20 0.70 0.48
CA SER A 456 -40.57 0.25 0.18
C SER A 456 -41.64 1.32 0.44
N ALA A 457 -41.24 2.58 0.66
CA ALA A 457 -42.10 3.72 0.97
C ALA A 457 -42.91 3.57 2.27
N ASN A 458 -42.49 2.68 3.17
CA ASN A 458 -43.10 2.45 4.47
C ASN A 458 -42.46 3.36 5.55
N TYR A 459 -42.62 4.68 5.36
CA TYR A 459 -41.85 5.69 6.09
C TYR A 459 -42.15 5.77 7.59
N GLU A 460 -43.34 5.37 8.04
CA GLU A 460 -43.66 5.32 9.48
C GLU A 460 -42.82 4.24 10.20
N GLN A 461 -42.72 3.06 9.59
CA GLN A 461 -41.93 1.93 10.07
C GLN A 461 -40.44 2.25 9.97
N ALA A 462 -40.00 2.86 8.86
CA ALA A 462 -38.63 3.34 8.71
C ALA A 462 -38.26 4.32 9.83
N LEU A 463 -39.09 5.34 10.07
CA LEU A 463 -38.89 6.33 11.13
C LEU A 463 -38.81 5.67 12.52
N ALA A 464 -39.69 4.72 12.83
CA ALA A 464 -39.69 4.01 14.10
C ALA A 464 -38.41 3.18 14.28
N THR A 465 -37.99 2.45 13.24
CA THR A 465 -36.79 1.63 13.24
C THR A 465 -35.52 2.49 13.38
N PHE A 466 -35.39 3.59 12.63
CA PHE A 466 -34.23 4.47 12.73
C PHE A 466 -34.15 5.18 14.10
N LYS A 467 -35.27 5.56 14.71
CA LYS A 467 -35.31 6.07 16.09
C LYS A 467 -34.76 5.06 17.08
N SER A 468 -35.20 3.81 16.96
CA SER A 468 -34.73 2.77 17.86
C SER A 468 -33.26 2.43 17.62
N TYR A 469 -32.77 2.48 16.37
CA TYR A 469 -31.34 2.33 16.06
C TYR A 469 -30.51 3.47 16.66
N ALA A 470 -30.90 4.73 16.42
CA ALA A 470 -30.19 5.91 16.95
C ALA A 470 -30.19 5.99 18.48
N GLY A 471 -31.16 5.35 19.15
CA GLY A 471 -31.22 5.22 20.60
C GLY A 471 -30.36 4.08 21.18
N ASN A 472 -29.99 3.10 20.37
CA ASN A 472 -29.22 1.92 20.80
C ASN A 472 -27.70 2.05 20.55
N VAL A 473 -27.29 2.88 19.59
CA VAL A 473 -25.87 3.08 19.25
C VAL A 473 -25.22 4.20 20.09
N SER A 474 -23.97 3.99 20.52
CA SER A 474 -23.20 4.96 21.32
C SER A 474 -22.37 5.92 20.46
N GLU A 475 -21.81 5.43 19.35
CA GLU A 475 -20.88 6.16 18.50
C GLU A 475 -21.55 7.38 17.85
N LEU A 476 -20.86 8.52 17.85
CA LEU A 476 -21.41 9.78 17.34
C LEU A 476 -21.77 9.70 15.85
N GLU A 477 -20.93 9.05 15.04
CA GLU A 477 -21.16 8.83 13.61
C GLU A 477 -22.44 8.01 13.37
N GLU A 478 -22.63 6.88 14.07
CA GLU A 478 -23.79 6.02 13.92
C GLU A 478 -25.07 6.69 14.44
N ARG A 479 -24.97 7.48 15.51
CA ARG A 479 -26.09 8.32 15.97
C ARG A 479 -26.42 9.41 14.94
N ALA A 480 -25.42 10.02 14.30
CA ALA A 480 -25.62 11.02 13.25
C ALA A 480 -26.29 10.39 12.02
N ARG A 481 -25.83 9.20 11.61
CA ARG A 481 -26.45 8.37 10.57
C ARG A 481 -27.92 8.08 10.87
N GLY A 482 -28.23 7.61 12.07
CA GLY A 482 -29.60 7.35 12.49
C GLY A 482 -30.48 8.61 12.46
N ASN A 483 -30.00 9.72 13.04
CA ASN A 483 -30.74 10.99 13.03
C ASN A 483 -30.92 11.58 11.62
N PHE A 484 -29.94 11.40 10.74
CA PHE A 484 -30.04 11.78 9.35
C PHE A 484 -31.21 11.08 8.65
N TRP A 485 -31.31 9.77 8.79
CA TRP A 485 -32.40 9.00 8.20
C TRP A 485 -33.76 9.21 8.87
N ILE A 486 -33.79 9.54 10.17
CA ILE A 486 -34.99 10.04 10.86
C ILE A 486 -35.48 11.35 10.21
N ALA A 487 -34.58 12.30 9.96
CA ALA A 487 -34.91 13.58 9.34
C ALA A 487 -35.47 13.39 7.92
N LYS A 488 -34.83 12.55 7.09
CA LYS A 488 -35.33 12.21 5.75
C LYS A 488 -36.69 11.53 5.78
N SER A 489 -36.92 10.64 6.74
CA SER A 489 -38.23 10.00 6.92
C SER A 489 -39.31 11.02 7.31
N TYR A 490 -39.00 12.00 8.17
CA TYR A 490 -39.93 13.11 8.46
C TYR A 490 -40.24 13.97 7.23
N GLN A 491 -39.26 14.24 6.35
CA GLN A 491 -39.51 14.98 5.11
C GLN A 491 -40.54 14.27 4.23
N LEU A 492 -40.39 12.96 4.02
CA LEU A 492 -41.30 12.16 3.19
C LEU A 492 -42.69 11.99 3.82
N LEU A 493 -42.78 12.04 5.15
CA LEU A 493 -44.06 12.10 5.88
C LEU A 493 -44.68 13.51 5.92
N GLY A 494 -44.03 14.52 5.34
CA GLY A 494 -44.51 15.91 5.31
C GLY A 494 -44.33 16.68 6.63
N ASN A 495 -43.60 16.14 7.60
CA ASN A 495 -43.32 16.79 8.89
C ASN A 495 -42.03 17.63 8.81
N ILE A 496 -42.11 18.73 8.06
CA ILE A 496 -40.96 19.59 7.73
C ILE A 496 -40.29 20.18 8.96
N SER A 497 -41.05 20.62 9.98
CA SER A 497 -40.48 21.18 11.20
C SER A 497 -39.65 20.15 11.98
N SER A 498 -40.13 18.91 12.10
CA SER A 498 -39.36 17.86 12.79
C SER A 498 -38.15 17.42 11.98
N ALA A 499 -38.26 17.39 10.65
CA ALA A 499 -37.12 17.15 9.78
C ALA A 499 -36.02 18.20 9.98
N GLN A 500 -36.37 19.49 9.91
CA GLN A 500 -35.41 20.59 10.08
C GLN A 500 -34.71 20.53 11.45
N THR A 501 -35.47 20.40 12.55
CA THR A 501 -34.87 20.28 13.89
C THR A 501 -33.96 19.06 14.00
N THR A 502 -34.32 17.94 13.38
CA THR A 502 -33.48 16.73 13.41
C THR A 502 -32.19 16.93 12.60
N PHE A 503 -32.24 17.58 11.43
CA PHE A 503 -31.03 17.93 10.69
C PHE A 503 -30.11 18.88 11.47
N GLU A 504 -30.66 19.87 12.18
CA GLU A 504 -29.88 20.78 13.04
C GLU A 504 -29.15 20.01 14.16
N ILE A 505 -29.81 19.02 14.77
CA ILE A 505 -29.19 18.12 15.75
C ILE A 505 -28.08 17.30 15.07
N THR A 506 -28.37 16.68 13.93
CA THR A 506 -27.42 15.85 13.19
C THR A 506 -26.17 16.64 12.80
N ALA A 507 -26.32 17.87 12.28
CA ALA A 507 -25.21 18.70 11.79
C ALA A 507 -24.18 19.08 12.87
N ASN A 508 -24.57 19.00 14.15
CA ASN A 508 -23.72 19.31 15.30
C ASN A 508 -23.25 18.08 16.08
N LEU A 509 -23.75 16.88 15.76
CA LEU A 509 -23.50 15.68 16.54
C LEU A 509 -22.09 15.10 16.31
N ASP A 510 -21.65 15.10 15.05
CA ASP A 510 -20.32 14.68 14.60
C ASP A 510 -19.79 15.67 13.56
N PRO A 511 -19.34 16.89 13.95
CA PRO A 511 -19.23 18.05 13.06
C PRO A 511 -18.26 17.96 11.86
N THR A 512 -17.50 16.87 11.75
CA THR A 512 -16.63 16.57 10.60
C THR A 512 -16.98 15.26 9.90
N GLY A 513 -17.92 14.47 10.46
CA GLY A 513 -18.36 13.21 9.88
C GLY A 513 -19.41 13.39 8.78
N TYR A 514 -19.48 12.40 7.89
CA TYR A 514 -20.28 12.44 6.67
C TYR A 514 -21.73 12.89 6.87
N TYR A 515 -22.47 12.27 7.79
CA TYR A 515 -23.90 12.55 7.95
C TYR A 515 -24.18 13.94 8.54
N SER A 516 -23.28 14.46 9.37
CA SER A 516 -23.37 15.83 9.88
C SER A 516 -23.04 16.84 8.79
N GLU A 517 -22.07 16.57 7.93
CA GLU A 517 -21.80 17.39 6.74
C GLU A 517 -22.97 17.38 5.76
N ARG A 518 -23.54 16.20 5.47
CA ARG A 518 -24.72 16.07 4.61
C ARG A 518 -25.91 16.82 5.19
N ALA A 519 -26.18 16.71 6.49
CA ALA A 519 -27.23 17.46 7.16
C ALA A 519 -27.02 18.97 7.03
N ARG A 520 -25.77 19.44 7.17
CA ARG A 520 -25.44 20.87 7.03
C ARG A 520 -25.63 21.36 5.61
N ASP A 521 -25.22 20.60 4.61
CA ASP A 521 -25.44 20.95 3.20
C ASP A 521 -26.96 21.00 2.88
N ILE A 522 -27.78 20.07 3.40
CA ILE A 522 -29.26 20.14 3.26
C ILE A 522 -29.83 21.42 3.91
N LEU A 523 -29.37 21.78 5.11
CA LEU A 523 -29.84 23.00 5.80
C LEU A 523 -29.44 24.29 5.06
N LEU A 524 -28.35 24.25 4.30
CA LEU A 524 -27.83 25.39 3.53
C LEU A 524 -28.28 25.39 2.07
N ASP A 525 -29.13 24.43 1.65
CA ASP A 525 -29.52 24.22 0.25
C ASP A 525 -28.31 24.06 -0.69
N ARG A 526 -27.30 23.35 -0.20
CA ARG A 526 -26.03 23.13 -0.89
C ARG A 526 -25.98 21.74 -1.50
N GLN A 527 -25.56 21.65 -2.77
CA GLN A 527 -25.36 20.37 -3.43
C GLN A 527 -24.13 19.65 -2.86
N PRO A 528 -24.13 18.29 -2.87
CA PRO A 528 -22.94 17.56 -2.49
C PRO A 528 -21.73 17.92 -3.37
N PHE A 529 -20.54 18.01 -2.77
CA PHE A 529 -19.31 18.44 -3.44
C PHE A 529 -19.36 19.85 -4.05
N GLU A 530 -20.34 20.68 -3.68
CA GLU A 530 -20.37 22.07 -4.12
C GLU A 530 -19.16 22.84 -3.55
N PRO A 531 -18.30 23.39 -4.41
CA PRO A 531 -17.09 24.11 -3.98
C PRO A 531 -17.43 25.50 -3.41
N PRO A 532 -16.53 26.08 -2.61
CA PRO A 532 -16.68 27.47 -2.17
C PRO A 532 -16.60 28.43 -3.37
N LEU A 533 -17.34 29.54 -3.31
CA LEU A 533 -17.35 30.56 -4.37
C LEU A 533 -15.98 31.23 -4.56
N ILE A 534 -15.27 31.45 -3.46
CA ILE A 534 -13.94 32.05 -3.43
C ILE A 534 -13.06 31.16 -2.57
N TYR A 535 -11.92 30.75 -3.13
CA TYR A 535 -10.91 29.99 -2.41
C TYR A 535 -9.50 30.52 -2.70
N ASP A 536 -8.58 30.25 -1.79
CA ASP A 536 -7.18 30.63 -1.89
C ASP A 536 -6.31 29.49 -1.37
N LEU A 537 -5.45 28.94 -2.23
CA LEU A 537 -4.54 27.85 -1.91
C LEU A 537 -3.16 28.33 -1.42
N GLY A 538 -3.00 29.65 -1.24
CA GLY A 538 -1.83 30.26 -0.64
C GLY A 538 -1.73 29.94 0.85
N VAL A 539 -0.52 29.55 1.28
CA VAL A 539 -0.20 29.22 2.67
C VAL A 539 1.02 30.03 3.09
N ASP A 540 0.94 30.73 4.23
CA ASP A 540 2.08 31.42 4.82
C ASP A 540 2.75 30.53 5.87
N ASN A 541 3.51 29.55 5.37
CA ASN A 541 4.17 28.55 6.22
C ASN A 541 5.02 29.18 7.33
N VAL A 542 5.65 30.34 7.08
CA VAL A 542 6.54 30.98 8.06
C VAL A 542 5.73 31.53 9.23
N SER A 543 4.64 32.26 8.96
CA SER A 543 3.79 32.80 10.02
C SER A 543 3.05 31.67 10.75
N GLU A 544 2.50 30.71 10.00
CA GLU A 544 1.73 29.60 10.57
C GLU A 544 2.59 28.68 11.44
N GLN A 545 3.82 28.37 11.03
CA GLN A 545 4.74 27.58 11.84
C GLN A 545 5.10 28.30 13.14
N LYS A 546 5.32 29.62 13.09
CA LYS A 546 5.60 30.43 14.28
C LYS A 546 4.42 30.40 15.28
N GLU A 547 3.19 30.46 14.79
CA GLU A 547 1.99 30.31 15.62
C GLU A 547 1.87 28.90 16.20
N ALA A 548 2.16 27.88 15.41
CA ALA A 548 2.19 26.49 15.87
C ALA A 548 3.23 26.27 16.96
N GLU A 549 4.43 26.83 16.83
CA GLU A 549 5.49 26.75 17.84
C GLU A 549 5.09 27.46 19.14
N ALA A 550 4.45 28.63 19.06
CA ALA A 550 3.93 29.33 20.23
C ALA A 550 2.87 28.49 20.96
N TRP A 551 1.93 27.92 20.20
CA TRP A 551 0.91 27.03 20.73
C TRP A 551 1.51 25.74 21.33
N MET A 552 2.51 25.14 20.68
CA MET A 552 3.21 23.96 21.21
C MET A 552 3.82 24.25 22.59
N ARG A 553 4.42 25.43 22.76
CA ARG A 553 4.99 25.85 24.05
C ARG A 553 3.94 26.01 25.13
N GLU A 554 2.84 26.66 24.81
CA GLU A 554 1.73 26.83 25.74
C GLU A 554 1.07 25.49 26.09
N LYS A 555 0.69 24.71 25.07
CA LYS A 555 -0.10 23.48 25.23
C LYS A 555 0.63 22.40 26.02
N PHE A 556 1.94 22.28 25.83
CA PHE A 556 2.76 21.25 26.48
C PHE A 556 3.66 21.81 27.59
N GLY A 557 3.53 23.09 27.96
CA GLY A 557 4.32 23.72 29.01
C GLY A 557 5.83 23.72 28.73
N LEU A 558 6.21 23.92 27.47
CA LEU A 558 7.61 23.83 27.03
C LEU A 558 8.36 25.12 27.37
N SER A 559 9.60 24.98 27.85
CA SER A 559 10.48 26.13 28.09
C SER A 559 10.92 26.79 26.78
N SER A 560 11.23 28.09 26.83
CA SER A 560 11.59 28.91 25.65
C SER A 560 12.90 28.49 24.98
N ASP A 561 13.77 27.75 25.67
CA ASP A 561 15.05 27.24 25.16
C ASP A 561 14.90 25.94 24.36
N ILE A 562 13.74 25.28 24.41
CA ILE A 562 13.48 24.11 23.57
C ILE A 562 13.34 24.57 22.10
N ASP A 563 14.27 24.14 21.25
CA ASP A 563 14.24 24.40 19.81
C ASP A 563 13.18 23.52 19.12
N LEU A 564 12.10 24.10 18.62
CA LEU A 564 11.05 23.36 17.89
C LEU A 564 11.27 23.35 16.38
N HIS A 565 12.15 24.22 15.90
CA HIS A 565 12.35 24.46 14.48
C HIS A 565 13.30 23.42 13.89
N SER A 566 14.40 23.11 14.58
CA SER A 566 15.42 22.21 14.05
C SER A 566 15.20 20.75 14.44
N PRO A 567 15.46 19.79 13.51
CA PRO A 567 15.56 18.38 13.85
C PRO A 567 16.85 18.02 14.61
N ASN A 568 17.68 18.97 15.04
CA ASN A 568 19.03 18.77 15.61
C ASN A 568 19.19 17.59 16.59
N VAL A 569 18.23 17.33 17.46
CA VAL A 569 18.29 16.17 18.38
C VAL A 569 18.08 14.85 17.62
N LEU A 570 17.16 14.84 16.67
CA LEU A 570 16.83 13.70 15.81
C LEU A 570 17.92 13.42 14.76
N LEU A 571 18.71 14.42 14.36
CA LEU A 571 19.86 14.25 13.43
C LEU A 571 20.93 13.28 13.96
N LYS A 572 20.88 12.89 15.24
CA LYS A 572 21.76 11.88 15.83
C LYS A 572 21.17 10.47 15.83
N ASP A 573 19.85 10.35 15.60
CA ASP A 573 19.19 9.05 15.51
C ASP A 573 19.63 8.36 14.22
N GLN A 574 20.10 7.12 14.36
CA GLN A 574 20.64 6.37 13.24
C GLN A 574 19.59 6.06 12.17
N ARG A 575 18.31 5.96 12.54
CA ARG A 575 17.20 5.73 11.59
C ARG A 575 16.95 6.97 10.74
N LEU A 576 16.99 8.17 11.33
CA LEU A 576 16.88 9.40 10.56
C LEU A 576 18.04 9.53 9.57
N ILE A 577 19.27 9.26 10.02
CA ILE A 577 20.47 9.31 9.18
C ILE A 577 20.36 8.31 8.01
N ARG A 578 19.99 7.05 8.28
CA ARG A 578 19.80 6.02 7.26
C ARG A 578 18.68 6.36 6.29
N GLY A 579 17.51 6.74 6.82
CA GLY A 579 16.35 7.13 6.02
C GLY A 579 16.67 8.29 5.08
N THR A 580 17.40 9.30 5.56
CA THR A 580 17.84 10.44 4.74
C THR A 580 18.79 10.00 3.62
N ALA A 581 19.75 9.12 3.93
CA ALA A 581 20.68 8.61 2.93
C ALA A 581 19.96 7.77 1.86
N LEU A 582 19.04 6.88 2.27
CA LEU A 582 18.23 6.08 1.35
C LEU A 582 17.32 6.96 0.49
N TRP A 583 16.69 7.99 1.08
CA TRP A 583 15.85 8.94 0.35
C TRP A 583 16.63 9.67 -0.75
N LYS A 584 17.84 10.14 -0.43
CA LYS A 584 18.74 10.80 -1.37
C LYS A 584 19.14 9.90 -2.55
N LEU A 585 19.21 8.58 -2.33
CA LEU A 585 19.50 7.57 -3.36
C LEU A 585 18.26 7.13 -4.15
N GLY A 586 17.07 7.65 -3.85
CA GLY A 586 15.82 7.24 -4.50
C GLY A 586 15.24 5.92 -3.99
N GLU A 587 15.79 5.38 -2.89
CA GLU A 587 15.33 4.16 -2.23
C GLU A 587 14.20 4.48 -1.24
N TYR A 588 13.11 5.05 -1.77
CA TYR A 588 12.05 5.70 -0.99
C TYR A 588 11.33 4.76 -0.03
N GLU A 589 11.07 3.51 -0.43
CA GLU A 589 10.39 2.55 0.45
C GLU A 589 11.27 2.14 1.62
N LEU A 590 12.56 1.89 1.40
CA LEU A 590 13.51 1.60 2.47
C LEU A 590 13.68 2.80 3.40
N ALA A 591 13.76 4.02 2.84
CA ALA A 591 13.82 5.25 3.61
C ALA A 591 12.58 5.44 4.48
N ARG A 592 11.39 5.21 3.92
CA ARG A 592 10.11 5.29 4.63
C ARG A 592 10.09 4.36 5.83
N LEU A 593 10.53 3.11 5.68
CA LEU A 593 10.58 2.14 6.80
C LEU A 593 11.45 2.64 7.96
N GLU A 594 12.60 3.25 7.68
CA GLU A 594 13.46 3.85 8.69
C GLU A 594 12.78 5.04 9.40
N PHE A 595 12.11 5.91 8.65
CA PHE A 595 11.38 7.04 9.21
C PHE A 595 10.15 6.62 10.02
N GLU A 596 9.44 5.58 9.59
CA GLU A 596 8.27 5.05 10.30
C GLU A 596 8.66 4.40 11.63
N ASP A 597 9.77 3.64 11.68
CA ASP A 597 10.28 3.09 12.93
C ASP A 597 10.65 4.19 13.94
N LEU A 598 11.26 5.29 13.46
CA LEU A 598 11.51 6.46 14.29
C LEU A 598 10.21 7.17 14.73
N ARG A 599 9.24 7.33 13.82
CA ARG A 599 7.93 7.95 14.10
C ARG A 599 7.17 7.20 15.18
N ASP A 600 7.26 5.87 15.16
CA ASP A 600 6.62 5.02 16.16
C ASP A 600 7.33 5.09 17.52
N GLU A 601 8.65 5.26 17.56
CA GLU A 601 9.42 5.51 18.80
C GLU A 601 9.03 6.85 19.44
N VAL A 602 8.93 7.92 18.65
CA VAL A 602 8.65 9.28 19.16
C VAL A 602 7.17 9.59 19.32
N LYS A 603 6.26 8.64 19.06
CA LYS A 603 4.81 8.88 19.01
C LYS A 603 4.18 9.46 20.28
N ASN A 604 4.86 9.31 21.42
CA ASN A 604 4.43 9.81 22.72
C ASN A 604 5.20 11.08 23.16
N ASP A 605 6.08 11.59 22.32
CA ASP A 605 6.87 12.81 22.53
C ASP A 605 6.36 13.91 21.57
N PRO A 606 5.63 14.92 22.06
CA PRO A 606 5.05 15.95 21.21
C PRO A 606 6.12 16.82 20.54
N VAL A 607 7.27 17.03 21.18
CA VAL A 607 8.36 17.86 20.64
C VAL A 607 9.03 17.15 19.47
N ASN A 608 9.39 15.88 19.66
CA ASN A 608 10.06 15.12 18.61
C ASN A 608 9.09 14.69 17.50
N SER A 609 7.81 14.45 17.80
CA SER A 609 6.78 14.27 16.77
C SER A 609 6.63 15.52 15.90
N TYR A 610 6.62 16.72 16.49
CA TYR A 610 6.53 17.98 15.76
C TYR A 610 7.78 18.23 14.87
N ARG A 611 8.98 18.05 15.43
CA ARG A 611 10.24 18.18 14.67
C ARG A 611 10.29 17.19 13.50
N LEU A 612 9.88 15.94 13.75
CA LEU A 612 9.86 14.91 12.71
C LEU A 612 8.82 15.22 11.63
N ALA A 613 7.63 15.72 12.01
CA ALA A 613 6.62 16.15 11.03
C ALA A 613 7.18 17.20 10.07
N ASN A 614 7.86 18.23 10.58
CA ASN A 614 8.44 19.29 9.77
C ASN A 614 9.56 18.77 8.84
N TYR A 615 10.41 17.88 9.36
CA TYR A 615 11.48 17.27 8.59
C TYR A 615 10.95 16.43 7.41
N LEU A 616 9.95 15.59 7.67
CA LEU A 616 9.34 14.72 6.66
C LEU A 616 8.53 15.54 5.63
N LEU A 617 7.93 16.65 6.07
CA LEU A 617 7.23 17.59 5.19
C LEU A 617 8.20 18.24 4.19
N GLU A 618 9.38 18.67 4.67
CA GLU A 618 10.43 19.25 3.83
C GLU A 618 10.97 18.24 2.81
N LEU A 619 11.11 16.96 3.20
CA LEU A 619 11.51 15.89 2.29
C LEU A 619 10.47 15.57 1.21
N GLY A 620 9.20 15.95 1.40
CA GLY A 620 8.09 15.54 0.54
C GLY A 620 7.46 14.19 0.90
N LEU A 621 7.81 13.62 2.07
CA LEU A 621 7.21 12.39 2.59
C LEU A 621 5.91 12.71 3.36
N TYR A 622 4.91 13.19 2.61
CA TYR A 622 3.72 13.84 3.16
C TYR A 622 2.90 12.94 4.07
N ARG A 623 2.72 11.66 3.74
CA ARG A 623 1.95 10.72 4.57
C ARG A 623 2.51 10.60 5.99
N SER A 624 3.81 10.36 6.11
CA SER A 624 4.48 10.24 7.40
C SER A 624 4.46 11.58 8.17
N ALA A 625 4.59 12.71 7.47
CA ALA A 625 4.43 14.04 8.06
C ALA A 625 3.02 14.29 8.61
N ILE A 626 1.98 13.90 7.86
CA ILE A 626 0.56 13.97 8.27
C ILE A 626 0.34 13.16 9.55
N PHE A 627 0.89 11.94 9.62
CA PHE A 627 0.78 11.10 10.81
C PHE A 627 1.53 11.67 12.02
N ALA A 628 2.73 12.19 11.82
CA ALA A 628 3.50 12.84 12.88
C ALA A 628 2.79 14.11 13.41
N ALA A 629 2.21 14.94 12.53
CA ALA A 629 1.39 16.08 12.94
C ALA A 629 0.13 15.62 13.69
N ARG A 630 -0.51 14.53 13.27
CA ARG A 630 -1.68 13.96 13.99
C ARG A 630 -1.31 13.42 15.37
N GLN A 631 -0.12 12.83 15.54
CA GLN A 631 0.37 12.38 16.86
C GLN A 631 0.45 13.55 17.86
N VAL A 632 0.95 14.71 17.42
CA VAL A 632 0.99 15.93 18.25
C VAL A 632 -0.42 16.33 18.69
N LEU A 633 -1.38 16.34 17.78
CA LEU A 633 -2.78 16.69 18.09
C LEU A 633 -3.46 15.66 19.01
N ASN A 634 -3.13 14.37 18.86
CA ASN A 634 -3.61 13.32 19.75
C ASN A 634 -3.07 13.51 21.18
N LEU A 635 -1.78 13.84 21.33
CA LEU A 635 -1.16 14.15 22.63
C LEU A 635 -1.73 15.43 23.25
N ALA A 636 -2.23 16.36 22.42
CA ALA A 636 -2.98 17.53 22.86
C ALA A 636 -4.43 17.20 23.30
N GLY A 637 -4.87 15.95 23.16
CA GLY A 637 -6.20 15.48 23.53
C GLY A 637 -7.30 15.88 22.55
N MET A 638 -6.95 16.13 21.28
CA MET A 638 -7.89 16.65 20.27
C MET A 638 -8.47 15.54 19.40
N ASN A 639 -9.80 15.37 19.44
CA ASN A 639 -10.52 14.56 18.45
C ASN A 639 -10.56 15.25 17.07
N ASP A 640 -11.11 14.59 16.04
CA ASP A 640 -11.08 15.11 14.66
C ASP A 640 -11.75 16.49 14.53
N ALA A 641 -12.92 16.70 15.12
CA ALA A 641 -13.59 18.00 15.10
C ALA A 641 -12.80 19.09 15.84
N GLU A 642 -12.24 18.76 17.01
CA GLU A 642 -11.45 19.69 17.82
C GLU A 642 -10.17 20.14 17.10
N THR A 643 -9.58 19.29 16.25
CA THR A 643 -8.37 19.65 15.49
C THR A 643 -8.56 20.87 14.60
N MET A 644 -9.79 21.21 14.20
CA MET A 644 -10.08 22.42 13.43
C MET A 644 -9.82 23.72 14.22
N ASN A 645 -9.68 23.63 15.55
CA ASN A 645 -9.32 24.75 16.43
C ASN A 645 -7.82 24.82 16.76
N ALA A 646 -7.01 23.87 16.28
CA ALA A 646 -5.55 23.95 16.41
C ALA A 646 -5.00 25.08 15.51
N PRO A 647 -3.75 25.55 15.75
CA PRO A 647 -3.08 26.43 14.79
C PRO A 647 -3.19 25.87 13.37
N ILE A 648 -3.57 26.71 12.41
CA ILE A 648 -3.94 26.29 11.05
C ILE A 648 -2.82 25.48 10.37
N TYR A 649 -1.56 25.73 10.73
CA TYR A 649 -0.39 24.96 10.33
C TYR A 649 -0.62 23.44 10.36
N PHE A 650 -1.13 22.90 11.46
CA PHE A 650 -1.34 21.45 11.58
C PHE A 650 -2.36 20.93 10.56
N ASN A 651 -3.37 21.73 10.24
CA ASN A 651 -4.38 21.37 9.24
C ASN A 651 -3.89 21.60 7.81
N HIS A 652 -3.01 22.57 7.56
CA HIS A 652 -2.32 22.70 6.27
C HIS A 652 -1.27 21.61 6.04
N VAL A 653 -0.68 21.02 7.10
CA VAL A 653 0.12 19.78 6.97
C VAL A 653 -0.81 18.59 6.71
N ARG A 654 -1.87 18.44 7.50
CA ARG A 654 -2.79 17.30 7.37
C ARG A 654 -3.53 17.32 6.04
N PHE A 655 -3.99 18.47 5.56
CA PHE A 655 -4.81 18.66 4.36
C PHE A 655 -4.12 19.64 3.40
N GLY A 656 -2.85 19.37 3.10
CA GLY A 656 -2.02 20.26 2.27
C GLY A 656 -2.30 20.16 0.78
N THR A 657 -2.00 21.24 0.06
CA THR A 657 -2.11 21.34 -1.40
C THR A 657 -0.83 20.81 -2.09
N TYR A 658 -0.41 19.61 -1.72
CA TYR A 658 0.78 18.95 -2.28
C TYR A 658 0.61 18.65 -3.76
N TYR A 659 1.67 18.71 -4.56
CA TYR A 659 1.59 18.56 -6.03
C TYR A 659 0.64 19.55 -6.74
N LYS A 660 0.34 20.72 -6.14
CA LYS A 660 -0.58 21.71 -6.74
C LYS A 660 -0.22 22.14 -8.16
N ASN A 661 1.07 22.12 -8.52
CA ASN A 661 1.55 22.46 -9.85
C ASN A 661 1.09 21.44 -10.92
N ILE A 662 0.77 20.22 -10.52
CA ILE A 662 0.22 19.15 -11.37
C ILE A 662 -1.30 19.09 -11.22
N ILE A 663 -1.79 19.06 -9.98
CA ILE A 663 -3.22 18.82 -9.66
C ILE A 663 -4.10 19.94 -10.20
N ILE A 664 -3.69 21.22 -10.10
CA ILE A 664 -4.53 22.33 -10.56
C ILE A 664 -4.72 22.29 -12.09
N PRO A 665 -3.66 22.21 -12.92
CA PRO A 665 -3.83 22.07 -14.36
C PRO A 665 -4.62 20.84 -14.77
N VAL A 666 -4.39 19.69 -14.13
CA VAL A 666 -5.13 18.46 -14.45
C VAL A 666 -6.60 18.57 -14.06
N ALA A 667 -6.91 19.11 -12.88
CA ALA A 667 -8.29 19.35 -12.45
C ALA A 667 -9.02 20.27 -13.44
N GLN A 668 -8.36 21.33 -13.92
CA GLN A 668 -8.90 22.23 -14.94
C GLN A 668 -9.12 21.54 -16.29
N ALA A 669 -8.20 20.65 -16.70
CA ALA A 669 -8.30 19.95 -17.98
C ALA A 669 -9.50 18.99 -18.03
N TYR A 670 -9.88 18.41 -16.90
CA TYR A 670 -11.01 17.47 -16.75
C TYR A 670 -12.22 18.10 -16.04
N ASP A 671 -12.34 19.43 -15.99
CA ASP A 671 -13.46 20.15 -15.37
C ASP A 671 -13.81 19.68 -13.93
N PHE A 672 -12.81 19.34 -13.13
CA PHE A 672 -12.93 19.11 -11.69
C PHE A 672 -12.53 20.36 -10.91
N HIS A 673 -13.21 20.60 -9.78
CA HIS A 673 -12.71 21.59 -8.83
C HIS A 673 -11.41 21.09 -8.18
N PRO A 674 -10.33 21.89 -8.06
CA PRO A 674 -9.06 21.42 -7.49
C PRO A 674 -9.19 20.82 -6.09
N LEU A 675 -10.01 21.42 -5.22
CA LEU A 675 -10.26 20.87 -3.87
C LEU A 675 -10.89 19.48 -3.88
N PHE A 676 -11.69 19.14 -4.90
CA PHE A 676 -12.22 17.79 -5.05
C PHE A 676 -11.12 16.80 -5.42
N LEU A 677 -10.28 17.14 -6.40
CA LEU A 677 -9.19 16.25 -6.82
C LEU A 677 -8.12 16.07 -5.72
N PHE A 678 -7.82 17.10 -4.93
CA PHE A 678 -7.01 16.97 -3.71
C PHE A 678 -7.62 15.98 -2.70
N SER A 679 -8.95 15.98 -2.54
CA SER A 679 -9.63 15.04 -1.65
C SER A 679 -9.54 13.60 -2.12
N VAL A 680 -9.68 13.37 -3.42
CA VAL A 680 -9.53 12.03 -4.02
C VAL A 680 -8.10 11.52 -3.81
N ILE A 681 -7.09 12.27 -4.25
CA ILE A 681 -5.68 11.88 -4.11
C ILE A 681 -5.29 11.65 -2.64
N ARG A 682 -5.82 12.49 -1.75
CA ARG A 682 -5.62 12.32 -0.31
C ARG A 682 -6.20 10.98 0.18
N GLN A 683 -7.42 10.64 -0.22
CA GLN A 683 -8.06 9.38 0.17
C GLN A 683 -7.29 8.17 -0.37
N GLU A 684 -6.76 8.27 -1.59
CA GLU A 684 -6.08 7.16 -2.27
C GLU A 684 -4.69 6.88 -1.67
N SER A 685 -3.87 7.90 -1.45
CA SER A 685 -2.45 7.70 -1.14
C SER A 685 -1.92 8.52 0.02
N LEU A 686 -2.70 9.46 0.57
CA LEU A 686 -2.19 10.52 1.45
C LEU A 686 -0.99 11.26 0.81
N PHE A 687 -1.03 11.41 -0.51
CA PHE A 687 0.01 12.04 -1.34
C PHE A 687 1.35 11.29 -1.43
N GLU A 688 1.32 9.98 -1.20
CA GLU A 688 2.50 9.12 -1.32
C GLU A 688 2.58 8.50 -2.74
N GLY A 689 3.49 8.99 -3.58
CA GLY A 689 3.52 8.65 -5.01
C GLY A 689 4.17 7.31 -5.37
N PHE A 690 4.91 6.70 -4.44
CA PHE A 690 5.71 5.48 -4.69
C PHE A 690 5.12 4.22 -4.03
N VAL A 691 3.90 4.28 -3.46
CA VAL A 691 3.27 3.14 -2.79
C VAL A 691 2.37 2.32 -3.70
N HIS A 692 2.17 1.06 -3.30
CA HIS A 692 1.16 0.18 -3.86
C HIS A 692 0.26 -0.43 -2.77
N SER A 693 -0.98 -0.75 -3.14
CA SER A 693 -1.92 -1.48 -2.27
C SER A 693 -1.67 -2.99 -2.31
N SER A 694 -2.25 -3.73 -1.37
CA SER A 694 -2.27 -5.21 -1.40
C SER A 694 -2.94 -5.78 -2.66
N ALA A 695 -3.86 -5.02 -3.27
CA ALA A 695 -4.50 -5.37 -4.54
C ALA A 695 -3.67 -4.99 -5.78
N GLY A 696 -2.48 -4.38 -5.58
CA GLY A 696 -1.55 -4.00 -6.63
C GLY A 696 -1.83 -2.64 -7.27
N ALA A 697 -2.72 -1.81 -6.71
CA ALA A 697 -2.96 -0.44 -7.16
C ALA A 697 -1.74 0.44 -6.87
N ARG A 698 -1.37 1.39 -7.75
CA ARG A 698 -0.09 2.12 -7.70
C ARG A 698 -0.26 3.64 -7.69
N GLY A 699 0.60 4.32 -6.94
CA GLY A 699 0.81 5.78 -7.00
C GLY A 699 -0.27 6.65 -6.35
N LEU A 700 -0.28 7.94 -6.68
CA LEU A 700 -1.05 8.99 -5.99
C LEU A 700 -2.57 8.80 -6.01
N MET A 701 -3.12 8.26 -7.11
CA MET A 701 -4.54 7.97 -7.31
C MET A 701 -4.82 6.46 -7.32
N GLN A 702 -3.86 5.64 -6.86
CA GLN A 702 -3.99 4.18 -6.71
C GLN A 702 -4.63 3.50 -7.93
N ILE A 703 -3.97 3.60 -9.08
CA ILE A 703 -4.45 3.00 -10.32
C ILE A 703 -4.00 1.53 -10.37
N VAL A 704 -4.93 0.61 -10.61
CA VAL A 704 -4.61 -0.80 -10.85
C VAL A 704 -3.96 -0.94 -12.24
N PRO A 705 -2.87 -1.71 -12.41
CA PRO A 705 -2.16 -1.89 -13.67
C PRO A 705 -3.03 -2.11 -14.93
N SER A 706 -4.02 -3.00 -14.85
CA SER A 706 -4.93 -3.27 -15.96
C SER A 706 -5.74 -2.06 -16.41
N THR A 707 -6.17 -1.23 -15.45
CA THR A 707 -6.88 0.03 -15.72
C THR A 707 -5.89 1.04 -16.29
N GLY A 708 -4.70 1.17 -15.70
CA GLY A 708 -3.65 2.07 -16.18
C GLY A 708 -3.28 1.82 -17.64
N ALA A 709 -3.10 0.56 -18.05
CA ALA A 709 -2.82 0.21 -19.45
C ALA A 709 -3.97 0.58 -20.41
N THR A 710 -5.22 0.44 -19.96
CA THR A 710 -6.40 0.80 -20.76
C THR A 710 -6.50 2.30 -20.95
N VAL A 711 -6.34 3.05 -19.86
CA VAL A 711 -6.46 4.52 -19.85
C VAL A 711 -5.28 5.16 -20.57
N ALA A 712 -4.06 4.66 -20.38
CA ALA A 712 -2.87 5.12 -21.10
C ALA A 712 -3.03 5.00 -22.62
N LEU A 713 -3.59 3.88 -23.09
CA LEU A 713 -3.90 3.67 -24.51
C LEU A 713 -4.97 4.65 -25.03
N GLN A 714 -5.98 4.96 -24.22
CA GLN A 714 -7.06 5.90 -24.59
C GLN A 714 -6.58 7.36 -24.62
N ALA A 715 -5.67 7.71 -23.71
CA ALA A 715 -5.10 9.04 -23.58
C ALA A 715 -3.92 9.32 -24.54
N ASP A 716 -3.63 8.40 -25.47
CA ASP A 716 -2.45 8.45 -26.35
C ASP A 716 -1.12 8.69 -25.58
N TRP A 717 -1.02 8.15 -24.35
CA TRP A 717 0.21 8.18 -23.56
C TRP A 717 1.30 7.31 -24.26
N PRO A 718 2.61 7.67 -24.20
CA PRO A 718 3.67 7.10 -25.05
C PRO A 718 3.67 5.58 -25.26
N PRO A 719 4.15 5.11 -26.44
CA PRO A 719 4.03 3.72 -26.89
C PRO A 719 4.79 2.68 -26.04
N ASP A 720 5.65 3.12 -25.14
CA ASP A 720 6.46 2.32 -24.23
C ASP A 720 5.98 2.35 -22.77
N TYR A 721 4.71 2.73 -22.52
CA TYR A 721 4.07 2.67 -21.21
C TYR A 721 4.35 1.33 -20.49
N SER A 722 4.76 1.41 -19.22
CA SER A 722 4.84 0.27 -18.31
C SER A 722 4.09 0.56 -17.00
N ASP A 723 3.78 -0.49 -16.23
CA ASP A 723 3.08 -0.31 -14.96
C ASP A 723 3.90 0.52 -13.93
N GLU A 724 5.21 0.68 -14.16
CA GLU A 724 6.10 1.52 -13.35
C GLU A 724 5.86 3.01 -13.59
N ASP A 725 5.32 3.40 -14.75
CA ASP A 725 4.91 4.79 -15.02
C ASP A 725 3.82 5.26 -14.06
N LEU A 726 3.04 4.34 -13.48
CA LEU A 726 2.04 4.68 -12.48
C LEU A 726 2.64 5.20 -11.16
N TYR A 727 3.95 5.09 -10.94
CA TYR A 727 4.62 5.74 -9.80
C TYR A 727 5.08 7.17 -10.09
N ARG A 728 4.94 7.66 -11.34
CA ARG A 728 5.27 9.03 -11.72
C ARG A 728 4.09 9.95 -11.40
N PRO A 729 4.21 10.94 -10.49
CA PRO A 729 3.10 11.80 -10.09
C PRO A 729 2.33 12.43 -11.25
N LYS A 730 3.03 13.01 -12.24
CA LYS A 730 2.41 13.63 -13.42
C LYS A 730 1.56 12.64 -14.21
N VAL A 731 2.06 11.42 -14.43
CA VAL A 731 1.37 10.38 -15.19
C VAL A 731 0.17 9.88 -14.42
N ASN A 732 0.39 9.51 -13.15
CA ASN A 732 -0.63 8.92 -12.30
C ASN A 732 -1.82 9.87 -12.06
N ILE A 733 -1.55 11.15 -11.77
CA ILE A 733 -2.61 12.15 -11.60
C ILE A 733 -3.38 12.36 -12.91
N THR A 734 -2.68 12.40 -14.05
CA THR A 734 -3.33 12.62 -15.36
C THR A 734 -4.23 11.44 -15.74
N LEU A 735 -3.73 10.20 -15.68
CA LEU A 735 -4.51 9.01 -16.01
C LEU A 735 -5.63 8.76 -14.98
N GLY A 736 -5.39 9.05 -13.70
CA GLY A 736 -6.41 8.88 -12.67
C GLY A 736 -7.57 9.87 -12.84
N ALA A 737 -7.27 11.12 -13.18
CA ALA A 737 -8.27 12.12 -13.48
C ALA A 737 -9.06 11.80 -14.76
N ASP A 738 -8.37 11.35 -15.83
CA ASP A 738 -9.01 10.88 -17.07
C ASP A 738 -10.00 9.74 -16.81
N TYR A 739 -9.56 8.72 -16.05
CA TYR A 739 -10.42 7.60 -15.70
C TYR A 739 -11.61 8.05 -14.85
N LEU A 740 -11.39 8.88 -13.82
CA LEU A 740 -12.48 9.40 -12.99
C LEU A 740 -13.49 10.24 -13.80
N ASP A 741 -13.01 11.03 -14.75
CA ASP A 741 -13.86 11.81 -15.65
C ASP A 741 -14.69 10.91 -16.56
N SER A 742 -14.09 9.87 -17.14
CA SER A 742 -14.83 8.89 -17.95
C SER A 742 -15.96 8.21 -17.17
N GLN A 743 -15.78 7.99 -15.86
CA GLN A 743 -16.84 7.46 -14.99
C GLN A 743 -17.92 8.52 -14.73
N ARG A 744 -17.52 9.77 -14.44
CA ARG A 744 -18.46 10.89 -14.30
C ARG A 744 -19.33 11.06 -15.53
N ASP A 745 -18.75 11.02 -16.72
CA ASP A 745 -19.47 11.12 -17.99
C ASP A 745 -20.43 9.95 -18.21
N TYR A 746 -19.99 8.73 -17.93
CA TYR A 746 -20.83 7.53 -18.04
C TYR A 746 -22.07 7.60 -17.13
N PHE A 747 -21.93 8.22 -15.96
CA PHE A 747 -23.01 8.41 -14.96
C PHE A 747 -23.60 9.82 -14.96
N ASN A 748 -23.63 10.50 -16.11
CA ASN A 748 -24.33 11.77 -16.33
C ASN A 748 -23.93 12.92 -15.37
N GLY A 749 -22.69 12.94 -14.91
CA GLY A 749 -22.18 13.97 -14.00
C GLY A 749 -22.27 13.65 -12.51
N ASP A 750 -22.82 12.49 -12.10
CA ASP A 750 -22.95 12.14 -10.69
C ASP A 750 -21.60 11.70 -10.07
N LEU A 751 -21.06 12.55 -9.20
CA LEU A 751 -19.78 12.31 -8.53
C LEU A 751 -19.83 11.15 -7.51
N PHE A 752 -20.96 10.87 -6.87
CA PHE A 752 -21.05 9.71 -5.97
C PHE A 752 -20.93 8.41 -6.76
N VAL A 753 -21.66 8.33 -7.88
CA VAL A 753 -21.65 7.13 -8.73
C VAL A 753 -20.29 6.98 -9.42
N ALA A 754 -19.68 8.08 -9.87
CA ALA A 754 -18.32 8.08 -10.42
C ALA A 754 -17.28 7.56 -9.42
N LEU A 755 -17.30 8.03 -8.17
CA LEU A 755 -16.39 7.55 -7.11
C LEU A 755 -16.65 6.07 -6.77
N ALA A 756 -17.92 5.65 -6.77
CA ALA A 756 -18.27 4.24 -6.57
C ALA A 756 -17.76 3.36 -7.73
N ALA A 757 -17.79 3.86 -8.97
CA ALA A 757 -17.27 3.17 -10.13
C ALA A 757 -15.74 3.11 -10.12
N TYR A 758 -15.09 4.19 -9.67
CA TYR A 758 -13.64 4.25 -9.52
C TYR A 758 -13.12 3.21 -8.53
N ASN A 759 -13.72 3.13 -7.33
CA ASN A 759 -13.27 2.21 -6.27
C ASN A 759 -13.90 0.80 -6.35
N GLY A 760 -15.20 0.72 -6.62
CA GLY A 760 -15.97 -0.53 -6.62
C GLY A 760 -16.22 -1.14 -8.00
N GLY A 761 -15.82 -0.47 -9.08
CA GLY A 761 -16.03 -0.87 -10.47
C GLY A 761 -17.37 -0.41 -11.06
N PRO A 762 -17.42 0.00 -12.35
CA PRO A 762 -18.62 0.61 -12.96
C PRO A 762 -19.84 -0.31 -12.99
N GLY A 763 -19.64 -1.62 -13.15
CA GLY A 763 -20.74 -2.59 -13.14
C GLY A 763 -21.47 -2.64 -11.80
N ASN A 764 -20.73 -2.54 -10.68
CA ASN A 764 -21.34 -2.48 -9.35
C ASN A 764 -22.02 -1.14 -9.10
N ALA A 765 -21.36 -0.04 -9.49
CA ALA A 765 -21.90 1.31 -9.37
C ALA A 765 -23.26 1.46 -10.08
N ALA A 766 -23.38 0.97 -11.32
CA ALA A 766 -24.64 0.99 -12.07
C ALA A 766 -25.76 0.19 -11.37
N VAL A 767 -25.43 -0.96 -10.77
CA VAL A 767 -26.41 -1.73 -9.98
C VAL A 767 -26.87 -0.93 -8.76
N TRP A 768 -25.95 -0.30 -8.03
CA TRP A 768 -26.32 0.50 -6.85
C TRP A 768 -27.11 1.76 -7.20
N GLU A 769 -26.74 2.44 -8.29
CA GLU A 769 -27.45 3.62 -8.82
C GLU A 769 -28.90 3.25 -9.16
N SER A 770 -29.13 2.11 -9.82
CA SER A 770 -30.49 1.67 -10.17
C SER A 770 -31.41 1.45 -8.95
N LEU A 771 -30.83 1.29 -7.76
CA LEU A 771 -31.56 1.04 -6.51
C LEU A 771 -31.72 2.31 -5.66
N SER A 772 -31.02 3.41 -5.97
CA SER A 772 -30.90 4.61 -5.13
C SER A 772 -32.03 5.61 -5.22
N LEU A 773 -32.98 5.42 -6.13
CA LEU A 773 -34.11 6.33 -6.32
C LEU A 773 -33.68 7.79 -6.56
N GLU A 774 -32.56 8.02 -7.25
CA GLU A 774 -31.96 9.35 -7.50
C GLU A 774 -31.61 10.13 -6.22
N ASP A 775 -31.50 9.42 -5.08
CA ASP A 775 -31.11 10.00 -3.79
C ASP A 775 -29.63 9.68 -3.50
N PRO A 776 -28.73 10.68 -3.50
CA PRO A 776 -27.30 10.46 -3.29
C PRO A 776 -26.99 9.90 -1.89
N ASP A 777 -27.81 10.21 -0.88
CA ASP A 777 -27.60 9.66 0.45
C ASP A 777 -28.03 8.19 0.51
N LEU A 778 -29.14 7.85 -0.15
CA LEU A 778 -29.59 6.46 -0.28
C LEU A 778 -28.60 5.62 -1.10
N PHE A 779 -28.02 6.21 -2.15
CA PHE A 779 -26.98 5.59 -2.94
C PHE A 779 -25.82 5.09 -2.05
N VAL A 780 -25.26 5.96 -1.20
CA VAL A 780 -24.18 5.59 -0.27
C VAL A 780 -24.56 4.41 0.63
N GLU A 781 -25.81 4.35 1.09
CA GLU A 781 -26.27 3.26 1.95
C GLU A 781 -26.48 1.94 1.21
N ILE A 782 -26.84 2.00 -0.07
CA ILE A 782 -27.07 0.82 -0.92
C ILE A 782 -25.76 0.15 -1.34
N ILE A 783 -24.66 0.91 -1.39
CA ILE A 783 -23.33 0.36 -1.70
C ILE A 783 -23.04 -0.81 -0.76
N ARG A 784 -22.87 -2.00 -1.34
CA ARG A 784 -22.72 -3.25 -0.58
C ARG A 784 -21.27 -3.51 -0.16
N PHE A 785 -20.31 -2.76 -0.70
CA PHE A 785 -18.91 -2.83 -0.31
C PHE A 785 -18.62 -1.78 0.75
N ASP A 786 -18.28 -2.22 1.96
CA ASP A 786 -17.97 -1.31 3.06
C ASP A 786 -16.75 -0.43 2.77
N GLU A 787 -15.79 -0.93 1.98
CA GLU A 787 -14.68 -0.14 1.47
C GLU A 787 -15.16 1.03 0.60
N THR A 788 -15.98 0.76 -0.42
CA THR A 788 -16.50 1.80 -1.32
C THR A 788 -17.39 2.80 -0.59
N ARG A 789 -18.21 2.35 0.37
CA ARG A 789 -19.00 3.26 1.20
C ARG A 789 -18.11 4.17 2.05
N ARG A 790 -17.07 3.62 2.70
CA ARG A 790 -16.11 4.42 3.48
C ARG A 790 -15.30 5.36 2.59
N TYR A 791 -14.92 4.93 1.39
CA TYR A 791 -14.18 5.72 0.42
C TYR A 791 -14.92 7.00 0.05
N ILE A 792 -16.19 6.90 -0.35
CA ILE A 792 -16.98 8.08 -0.74
C ILE A 792 -17.24 9.00 0.43
N ARG A 793 -17.60 8.43 1.60
CA ARG A 793 -17.79 9.21 2.82
C ARG A 793 -16.52 9.96 3.22
N GLY A 794 -15.37 9.28 3.19
CA GLY A 794 -14.06 9.88 3.47
C GLY A 794 -13.70 11.00 2.51
N ILE A 795 -13.91 10.83 1.19
CA ILE A 795 -13.67 11.91 0.21
C ILE A 795 -14.58 13.10 0.46
N TYR A 796 -15.84 12.86 0.81
CA TYR A 796 -16.77 13.92 1.15
C TYR A 796 -16.35 14.67 2.43
N GLU A 797 -15.98 13.97 3.50
CA GLU A 797 -15.45 14.55 4.73
C GLU A 797 -14.19 15.38 4.46
N VAL A 798 -13.24 14.81 3.73
CA VAL A 798 -11.99 15.47 3.33
C VAL A 798 -12.27 16.71 2.49
N PHE A 799 -13.19 16.64 1.52
CA PHE A 799 -13.59 17.79 0.71
C PHE A 799 -14.19 18.91 1.55
N ASN A 800 -15.03 18.57 2.52
CA ASN A 800 -15.60 19.52 3.46
C ASN A 800 -14.55 20.22 4.31
N ILE A 801 -13.51 19.50 4.72
CA ILE A 801 -12.36 20.08 5.43
C ILE A 801 -11.57 21.02 4.52
N TYR A 802 -11.23 20.58 3.30
CA TYR A 802 -10.59 21.44 2.29
C TYR A 802 -11.41 22.71 2.02
N ARG A 803 -12.73 22.58 1.85
CA ARG A 803 -13.63 23.72 1.68
C ARG A 803 -13.50 24.70 2.83
N ARG A 804 -13.59 24.26 4.09
CA ARG A 804 -13.46 25.15 5.26
C ARG A 804 -12.08 25.80 5.40
N LEU A 805 -11.01 25.07 5.07
CA LEU A 805 -9.64 25.58 5.23
C LEU A 805 -9.28 26.63 4.17
N TYR A 806 -9.76 26.44 2.95
CA TYR A 806 -9.34 27.24 1.79
C TYR A 806 -10.41 28.21 1.29
N GLU A 807 -11.64 28.16 1.80
CA GLU A 807 -12.68 29.16 1.53
C GLU A 807 -12.27 30.55 2.07
N ARG A 808 -12.57 31.59 1.28
CA ARG A 808 -12.42 32.99 1.70
C ARG A 808 -13.80 33.64 1.74
N THR A 809 -14.22 34.07 2.90
CA THR A 809 -15.43 34.90 3.04
C THR A 809 -15.14 36.28 2.45
N PRO A 810 -15.98 36.79 1.53
CA PRO A 810 -15.84 38.12 0.94
C PRO A 810 -15.74 39.28 1.93
#